data_AF-A0A936MKY0-F1
#
_entry.id   AF-A0A936MKY0-F1
#
_cell.length_a   1.000
_cell.length_b   1.000
_cell.length_c   1.000
_cell.angle_alpha   90.00
_cell.angle_beta   90.00
_cell.angle_gamma   90.00
#
_symmetry.space_group_name_H-M   'P 1'
#
loop_
_entity.id
_entity.type
_entity.pdbx_description
1 polymer ?
#
loop_
_entity_poly.entity_id
_entity_poly.type
_entity_poly.pdbx_seq_one_letter_code
_entity_poly.pdbx_strand_id
1 'polypeptide(L)'
;MQQNVCDGEGGVTPQKDDTDLPDDMNACTDDVCQGGVASNPNKPKGTDCGGGLACDGNGVCTGCMAPTDCPGVDEECRKRSCNGGLCGFPITAMGTVLAAQTLHDCKSAVCDGNGGVMDLPNDTDLPLDDGSPCTDEACSGGMLLHPAKPNGIACTDGDACTLGDNCQMGACVPTSPVMCNANMLCVAGSCANCVNQFIGPRFVSTNANPTAVAMADFNGDGNRDLVVSQLGLSSVSVMINLGNGTFAPKVDYPTNTFPRDVAVGDFNGDGRPDIVAANEAGNNVSVFINLGNGTFGTKMDYPTPPTPQSVVAADFDGDGKMDVAVTTPNPGAVTVLRNIGNGTLAPAGDYAVGGFPMGLVAADLDGDGKPDLATSSDFFSTLVVLRNYGNGTFAPVTAYPTGLTPRNVDAADVDGDGKIDLAVVKGSKAVSVFRNNGNGTFAAPIEYPTNDYSTTLALTDITGDGRAELIVGGDFNKALEVRTNSGGAFGPSRSYSMTFSVLGMAAGDLNGDSKRDLVLVGGSDVSVVLQDGSGILGTISYLTTGNLPYAVGAADLDGNGHVDLFTANRNSSTVSVMLNNGNTTFAPNVEYGVGSSPYAAVSGDVNGDGKPDIVALNNSGGNVTVLLNNGNGTFMNGGNYSAASGYALVLADFNGDGKLDIAAGNQSGSNVSVLLGNGDGTFAAKINYPTDSAPRGIAAADLNGDGKPDLMTANNSTSSVLLNNGDGTGGSIYGFQVISTRSAPS
;
A
#
# COMPACT_ATOMS: atom_id res chain seq x y z
N MET A 1 -4.81 90.62 -34.74
CA MET A 1 -6.22 90.25 -35.00
C MET A 1 -6.98 91.23 -35.91
N GLN A 2 -6.34 92.27 -36.46
CA GLN A 2 -6.89 93.09 -37.55
C GLN A 2 -5.79 93.35 -38.56
N GLN A 3 -6.14 93.34 -39.84
CA GLN A 3 -5.26 93.71 -40.94
C GLN A 3 -5.76 95.01 -41.58
N ASN A 4 -4.84 95.87 -41.98
CA ASN A 4 -5.19 97.10 -42.70
C ASN A 4 -5.30 96.78 -44.20
N VAL A 5 -6.48 97.04 -44.77
CA VAL A 5 -6.73 96.87 -46.21
C VAL A 5 -6.98 98.24 -46.83
N CYS A 6 -6.39 98.52 -47.99
CA CYS A 6 -6.56 99.80 -48.69
C CYS A 6 -8.02 100.03 -49.10
N ASP A 7 -8.52 101.26 -48.94
CA ASP A 7 -9.92 101.62 -49.22
C ASP A 7 -10.20 102.03 -50.67
N GLY A 8 -9.15 102.17 -51.48
CA GLY A 8 -9.25 102.58 -52.89
C GLY A 8 -9.28 104.10 -53.13
N GLU A 9 -9.26 104.94 -52.09
CA GLU A 9 -9.17 106.41 -52.17
C GLU A 9 -7.85 106.97 -51.58
N GLY A 10 -6.93 106.08 -51.20
CA GLY A 10 -5.62 106.43 -50.65
C GLY A 10 -5.53 106.37 -49.13
N GLY A 11 -6.56 105.85 -48.46
CA GLY A 11 -6.57 105.50 -47.03
C GLY A 11 -6.53 103.98 -46.78
N VAL A 12 -6.62 103.60 -45.51
CA VAL A 12 -6.73 102.19 -45.08
C VAL A 12 -7.91 102.00 -44.13
N THR A 13 -8.63 100.89 -44.28
CA THR A 13 -9.68 100.45 -43.36
C THR A 13 -9.26 99.16 -42.65
N PRO A 14 -9.40 99.06 -41.32
CA PRO A 14 -9.13 97.82 -40.60
C PRO A 14 -10.19 96.77 -40.96
N GLN A 15 -9.75 95.58 -41.36
CA GLN A 15 -10.58 94.38 -41.41
C GLN A 15 -10.11 93.37 -40.37
N LYS A 16 -11.04 92.53 -39.92
CA LYS A 16 -10.75 91.44 -38.99
C LYS A 16 -9.87 90.40 -39.68
N ASP A 17 -8.83 89.96 -38.98
CA ASP A 17 -7.91 88.91 -39.44
C ASP A 17 -7.85 87.82 -38.36
N ASP A 18 -8.50 86.70 -38.66
CA ASP A 18 -8.62 85.52 -37.78
C ASP A 18 -7.43 84.56 -37.95
N THR A 19 -6.49 84.84 -38.87
CA THR A 19 -5.26 84.04 -39.04
C THR A 19 -4.13 84.44 -38.10
N ASP A 20 -4.23 85.62 -37.49
CA ASP A 20 -3.34 86.11 -36.44
C ASP A 20 -3.83 85.59 -35.06
N LEU A 21 -3.39 84.38 -34.70
CA LEU A 21 -3.79 83.68 -33.47
C LEU A 21 -3.03 84.21 -32.23
N PRO A 22 -3.69 84.31 -31.07
CA PRO A 22 -3.06 84.76 -29.83
C PRO A 22 -2.22 83.64 -29.20
N ASP A 23 -0.89 83.67 -29.31
CA ASP A 23 -0.02 82.67 -28.64
C ASP A 23 0.19 83.03 -27.16
N ASP A 24 -0.32 82.21 -26.24
CA ASP A 24 -0.09 82.35 -24.80
C ASP A 24 1.03 81.46 -24.23
N MET A 25 1.73 80.73 -25.09
CA MET A 25 2.80 79.80 -24.75
C MET A 25 2.39 78.70 -23.74
N ASN A 26 1.10 78.43 -23.57
CA ASN A 26 0.62 77.34 -22.73
C ASN A 26 0.14 76.17 -23.59
N ALA A 27 0.93 75.09 -23.55
CA ALA A 27 0.62 73.88 -24.33
C ALA A 27 -0.72 73.22 -23.96
N CYS A 28 -1.31 73.55 -22.80
CA CYS A 28 -2.61 73.05 -22.34
C CYS A 28 -3.81 73.95 -22.67
N THR A 29 -3.62 75.00 -23.45
CA THR A 29 -4.68 75.83 -24.04
C THR A 29 -4.56 75.81 -25.57
N ASP A 30 -5.67 76.04 -26.26
CA ASP A 30 -5.71 76.22 -27.72
C ASP A 30 -5.75 77.71 -28.04
N ASP A 31 -4.90 78.19 -28.95
CA ASP A 31 -4.89 79.60 -29.38
C ASP A 31 -5.91 79.82 -30.50
N VAL A 32 -7.02 80.52 -30.21
CA VAL A 32 -8.14 80.68 -31.16
C VAL A 32 -8.47 82.16 -31.37
N CYS A 33 -8.62 82.57 -32.64
CA CYS A 33 -9.15 83.88 -33.02
C CYS A 33 -10.41 83.69 -33.90
N GLN A 34 -11.54 84.25 -33.48
CA GLN A 34 -12.78 84.17 -34.28
C GLN A 34 -13.52 85.52 -34.28
N GLY A 35 -13.76 86.06 -35.47
CA GLY A 35 -14.40 87.36 -35.63
C GLY A 35 -13.58 88.52 -35.04
N GLY A 36 -12.25 88.42 -35.05
CA GLY A 36 -11.30 89.39 -34.51
C GLY A 36 -11.19 89.43 -32.98
N VAL A 37 -11.66 88.38 -32.28
CA VAL A 37 -11.57 88.25 -30.81
C VAL A 37 -10.71 87.03 -30.44
N ALA A 38 -9.72 87.24 -29.58
CA ALA A 38 -8.84 86.19 -29.05
C ALA A 38 -9.52 85.40 -27.93
N SER A 39 -9.30 84.09 -27.89
CA SER A 39 -9.70 83.20 -26.79
C SER A 39 -8.76 82.01 -26.68
N ASN A 40 -8.48 81.56 -25.44
CA ASN A 40 -7.57 80.45 -25.17
C ASN A 40 -8.28 79.35 -24.35
N PRO A 41 -9.17 78.54 -24.96
CA PRO A 41 -9.85 77.46 -24.24
C PRO A 41 -8.88 76.35 -23.80
N ASN A 42 -9.16 75.74 -22.64
CA ASN A 42 -8.37 74.64 -22.10
C ASN A 42 -8.50 73.38 -22.97
N LYS A 43 -7.38 72.71 -23.25
CA LYS A 43 -7.35 71.41 -23.90
C LYS A 43 -7.91 70.32 -22.99
N PRO A 44 -8.44 69.22 -23.58
CA PRO A 44 -8.97 68.09 -22.81
C PRO A 44 -7.96 67.49 -21.83
N LYS A 45 -8.49 66.94 -20.73
CA LYS A 45 -7.71 66.20 -19.73
C LYS A 45 -6.98 65.01 -20.39
N GLY A 46 -5.70 64.85 -20.07
CA GLY A 46 -4.82 63.80 -20.61
C GLY A 46 -4.07 64.18 -21.88
N THR A 47 -4.27 65.40 -22.42
CA THR A 47 -3.51 65.86 -23.59
C THR A 47 -2.04 66.04 -23.22
N ASP A 48 -1.12 65.51 -24.04
CA ASP A 48 0.32 65.66 -23.83
C ASP A 48 0.72 67.15 -23.91
N CYS A 49 1.47 67.62 -22.92
CA CYS A 49 1.98 68.99 -22.83
C CYS A 49 3.51 69.05 -22.77
N GLY A 50 4.19 67.94 -23.07
CA GLY A 50 5.65 67.84 -23.17
C GLY A 50 6.32 67.38 -21.88
N GLY A 51 7.51 66.76 -22.01
CA GLY A 51 8.32 66.31 -20.86
C GLY A 51 7.75 65.11 -20.09
N GLY A 52 6.82 64.36 -20.67
CA GLY A 52 6.14 63.23 -20.01
C GLY A 52 4.98 63.65 -19.08
N LEU A 53 4.50 64.88 -19.22
CA LEU A 53 3.42 65.46 -18.42
C LEU A 53 2.12 65.52 -19.26
N ALA A 54 0.98 65.61 -18.58
CA ALA A 54 -0.33 65.69 -19.22
C ALA A 54 -1.20 66.83 -18.66
N CYS A 55 -2.04 67.41 -19.52
CA CYS A 55 -2.99 68.46 -19.16
C CYS A 55 -4.06 67.93 -18.20
N ASP A 56 -4.35 68.69 -17.14
CA ASP A 56 -5.35 68.33 -16.13
C ASP A 56 -6.80 68.61 -16.56
N GLY A 57 -7.00 69.25 -17.72
CA GLY A 57 -8.29 69.69 -18.25
C GLY A 57 -8.69 71.10 -17.80
N ASN A 58 -7.91 71.74 -16.92
CA ASN A 58 -8.08 73.13 -16.49
C ASN A 58 -6.98 74.06 -17.03
N GLY A 59 -6.20 73.59 -17.99
CA GLY A 59 -5.14 74.37 -18.62
C GLY A 59 -3.77 74.26 -17.94
N VAL A 60 -3.57 73.27 -17.04
CA VAL A 60 -2.31 73.07 -16.31
C VAL A 60 -1.68 71.72 -16.67
N CYS A 61 -0.36 71.73 -16.91
CA CYS A 61 0.45 70.55 -17.22
C CYS A 61 0.94 69.89 -15.91
N THR A 62 0.63 68.61 -15.67
CA THR A 62 0.92 67.89 -14.39
C THR A 62 1.58 66.53 -14.59
N GLY A 63 2.33 66.03 -13.60
CA GLY A 63 3.14 64.81 -13.71
C GLY A 63 2.50 63.53 -13.17
N CYS A 64 1.41 63.62 -12.43
CA CYS A 64 0.59 62.48 -12.02
C CYS A 64 -0.80 62.96 -11.60
N MET A 65 -1.78 62.05 -11.64
CA MET A 65 -3.12 62.31 -11.09
C MET A 65 -3.54 61.27 -10.05
N ALA A 66 -2.94 60.07 -10.11
CA ALA A 66 -3.03 59.03 -9.12
C ALA A 66 -1.63 58.44 -8.83
N PRO A 67 -1.43 57.81 -7.64
CA PRO A 67 -0.16 57.15 -7.31
C PRO A 67 0.32 56.11 -8.34
N THR A 68 -0.61 55.46 -9.05
CA THR A 68 -0.30 54.47 -10.10
C THR A 68 0.31 55.08 -11.36
N ASP A 69 0.14 56.39 -11.56
CA ASP A 69 0.76 57.11 -12.69
C ASP A 69 2.27 57.34 -12.45
N CYS A 70 2.74 57.10 -11.22
CA CYS A 70 4.13 57.29 -10.83
C CYS A 70 4.99 56.04 -11.09
N PRO A 71 6.23 56.22 -11.60
CA PRO A 71 7.13 55.12 -11.89
C PRO A 71 7.58 54.40 -10.60
N GLY A 72 7.78 53.08 -10.67
CA GLY A 72 8.20 52.22 -9.57
C GLY A 72 7.14 51.20 -9.13
N VAL A 73 7.41 50.45 -8.06
CA VAL A 73 6.51 49.44 -7.48
C VAL A 73 6.24 49.75 -6.01
N ASP A 74 5.10 49.31 -5.50
CA ASP A 74 4.76 49.47 -4.09
C ASP A 74 5.37 48.32 -3.28
N GLU A 75 6.09 48.67 -2.22
CA GLU A 75 6.68 47.74 -1.26
C GLU A 75 6.14 48.06 0.15
N GLU A 76 6.30 47.17 1.12
CA GLU A 76 5.77 47.40 2.49
C GLU A 76 6.44 48.61 3.18
N CYS A 77 7.71 48.88 2.88
CA CYS A 77 8.46 50.00 3.46
C CYS A 77 8.41 51.30 2.65
N ARG A 78 7.79 51.29 1.45
CA ARG A 78 7.61 52.48 0.61
C ARG A 78 6.49 52.27 -0.39
N LYS A 79 5.54 53.20 -0.48
CA LYS A 79 4.44 53.15 -1.46
C LYS A 79 4.44 54.39 -2.33
N ARG A 80 4.04 54.28 -3.59
CA ARG A 80 3.88 55.43 -4.49
C ARG A 80 2.80 56.37 -3.97
N SER A 81 2.95 57.66 -4.25
CA SER A 81 2.00 58.72 -3.94
C SER A 81 2.00 59.77 -5.05
N CYS A 82 0.86 60.42 -5.25
CA CYS A 82 0.73 61.59 -6.12
C CYS A 82 0.10 62.73 -5.33
N ASN A 83 0.88 63.77 -5.03
CA ASN A 83 0.43 64.93 -4.25
C ASN A 83 0.64 66.21 -5.06
N GLY A 84 -0.46 66.89 -5.40
CA GLY A 84 -0.41 68.16 -6.13
C GLY A 84 0.20 68.06 -7.53
N GLY A 85 0.07 66.91 -8.20
CA GLY A 85 0.64 66.68 -9.54
C GLY A 85 2.10 66.21 -9.56
N LEU A 86 2.70 65.94 -8.39
CA LEU A 86 4.07 65.44 -8.23
C LEU A 86 4.09 64.03 -7.65
N CYS A 87 4.90 63.16 -8.26
CA CYS A 87 5.15 61.81 -7.78
C CYS A 87 6.08 61.78 -6.57
N GLY A 88 5.79 60.92 -5.59
CA GLY A 88 6.65 60.70 -4.43
C GLY A 88 6.49 59.31 -3.82
N PHE A 89 7.42 58.94 -2.93
CA PHE A 89 7.39 57.70 -2.16
C PHE A 89 7.43 58.01 -0.66
N PRO A 90 6.28 58.13 0.02
CA PRO A 90 6.26 58.11 1.48
C PRO A 90 6.96 56.85 2.00
N ILE A 91 7.97 57.08 2.85
CA ILE A 91 8.73 56.02 3.50
C ILE A 91 7.99 55.62 4.78
N THR A 92 7.77 54.32 4.94
CA THR A 92 7.21 53.75 6.17
C THR A 92 8.19 53.96 7.32
N ALA A 93 7.67 54.30 8.50
CA ALA A 93 8.49 54.63 9.66
C ALA A 93 9.47 53.49 10.02
N MET A 94 10.68 53.87 10.43
CA MET A 94 11.71 52.94 10.89
C MET A 94 11.17 52.04 12.03
N GLY A 95 11.48 50.75 11.97
CA GLY A 95 11.06 49.77 12.98
C GLY A 95 9.67 49.18 12.76
N THR A 96 8.97 49.54 11.67
CA THR A 96 7.68 48.91 11.33
C THR A 96 7.92 47.46 10.88
N VAL A 97 7.32 46.49 11.57
CA VAL A 97 7.46 45.05 11.28
C VAL A 97 6.74 44.69 9.98
N LEU A 98 7.42 43.95 9.09
CA LEU A 98 6.86 43.47 7.83
C LEU A 98 5.87 42.31 8.08
N ALA A 99 4.90 42.13 7.17
CA ALA A 99 3.93 41.04 7.29
C ALA A 99 4.56 39.67 7.00
N ALA A 100 5.52 39.63 6.09
CA ALA A 100 6.33 38.45 5.83
C ALA A 100 7.55 38.44 6.75
N GLN A 101 7.69 37.39 7.55
CA GLN A 101 8.83 37.14 8.42
C GLN A 101 9.50 35.81 8.02
N THR A 102 10.82 35.74 8.15
CA THR A 102 11.54 34.46 8.13
C THR A 102 11.32 33.81 9.49
N LEU A 103 10.80 32.58 9.54
CA LEU A 103 10.57 31.87 10.79
C LEU A 103 11.84 31.15 11.26
N HIS A 104 12.06 31.10 12.57
CA HIS A 104 13.13 30.38 13.27
C HIS A 104 14.55 30.92 13.02
N ASP A 105 14.71 32.21 12.75
CA ASP A 105 16.01 32.85 12.51
C ASP A 105 16.42 33.84 13.61
N CYS A 106 15.65 33.90 14.71
CA CYS A 106 15.81 34.81 15.84
C CYS A 106 15.74 36.30 15.47
N LYS A 107 15.12 36.66 14.34
CA LYS A 107 15.07 38.04 13.86
C LYS A 107 13.66 38.48 13.53
N SER A 108 13.52 39.80 13.37
CA SER A 108 12.34 40.40 12.79
C SER A 108 12.76 41.35 11.68
N ALA A 109 12.24 41.10 10.48
CA ALA A 109 12.39 42.01 9.36
C ALA A 109 11.51 43.24 9.60
N VAL A 110 12.13 44.42 9.63
CA VAL A 110 11.47 45.71 9.85
C VAL A 110 11.91 46.75 8.82
N CYS A 111 11.14 47.82 8.65
CA CYS A 111 11.54 48.93 7.79
C CYS A 111 12.71 49.73 8.37
N ASP A 112 13.67 50.10 7.52
CA ASP A 112 14.90 50.81 7.91
C ASP A 112 14.74 52.34 8.03
N GLY A 113 13.55 52.87 7.70
CA GLY A 113 13.27 54.31 7.67
C GLY A 113 13.81 55.06 6.46
N ASN A 114 14.46 54.36 5.51
CA ASN A 114 14.92 54.86 4.22
C ASN A 114 14.19 54.21 3.03
N GLY A 115 13.21 53.35 3.32
CA GLY A 115 12.39 52.65 2.33
C GLY A 115 12.89 51.23 2.01
N GLY A 116 13.90 50.74 2.74
CA GLY A 116 14.40 49.37 2.70
C GLY A 116 14.02 48.57 3.95
N VAL A 117 14.56 47.35 4.03
CA VAL A 117 14.34 46.39 5.12
C VAL A 117 15.63 46.16 5.89
N MET A 118 15.53 46.04 7.20
CA MET A 118 16.62 45.64 8.11
C MET A 118 16.12 44.60 9.12
N ASP A 119 17.03 43.77 9.61
CA ASP A 119 16.70 42.80 10.67
C ASP A 119 16.97 43.40 12.05
N LEU A 120 16.03 43.19 12.97
CA LEU A 120 16.23 43.42 14.40
C LEU A 120 16.22 42.10 15.17
N PRO A 121 16.96 42.01 16.29
CA PRO A 121 16.88 40.86 17.19
C PRO A 121 15.44 40.59 17.65
N ASN A 122 15.00 39.34 17.51
CA ASN A 122 13.72 38.86 18.00
C ASN A 122 13.92 37.56 18.77
N ASP A 123 14.11 37.68 20.09
CA ASP A 123 14.40 36.51 20.92
C ASP A 123 13.15 35.64 21.20
N THR A 124 12.00 35.96 20.59
CA THR A 124 10.78 35.13 20.66
C THR A 124 10.61 34.20 19.45
N ASP A 125 11.39 34.40 18.38
CA ASP A 125 11.41 33.55 17.19
C ASP A 125 12.45 32.43 17.36
N LEU A 126 12.11 31.43 18.16
CA LEU A 126 13.03 30.36 18.55
C LEU A 126 13.51 29.54 17.33
N PRO A 127 14.76 29.06 17.34
CA PRO A 127 15.26 28.14 16.33
C PRO A 127 14.42 26.86 16.25
N LEU A 128 14.56 26.15 15.12
CA LEU A 128 14.04 24.79 14.99
C LEU A 128 14.71 23.89 16.03
N ASP A 129 13.90 23.01 16.62
CA ASP A 129 14.34 21.97 17.56
C ASP A 129 15.48 21.14 16.94
N ASP A 130 16.63 21.08 17.63
CA ASP A 130 17.79 20.29 17.20
C ASP A 130 17.60 18.78 17.42
N GLY A 131 16.45 18.37 17.98
CA GLY A 131 16.07 16.99 18.24
C GLY A 131 16.73 16.40 19.48
N SER A 132 17.49 17.20 20.24
CA SER A 132 18.10 16.74 21.49
C SER A 132 17.19 17.03 22.68
N PRO A 133 16.76 16.00 23.43
CA PRO A 133 16.00 16.22 24.66
C PRO A 133 16.82 16.93 25.75
N CYS A 134 18.12 17.12 25.55
CA CYS A 134 19.07 17.67 26.51
C CYS A 134 19.53 19.11 26.23
N THR A 135 18.98 19.76 25.21
CA THR A 135 19.15 21.18 24.93
C THR A 135 17.78 21.88 25.01
N ASP A 136 17.80 23.18 25.31
CA ASP A 136 16.65 24.07 25.17
C ASP A 136 16.86 24.93 23.93
N GLU A 137 15.77 25.35 23.29
CA GLU A 137 15.81 26.27 22.16
C GLU A 137 15.78 27.72 22.67
N ALA A 138 16.80 28.49 22.32
CA ALA A 138 16.93 29.86 22.79
C ALA A 138 17.44 30.81 21.70
N CYS A 139 16.94 32.04 21.76
CA CYS A 139 17.52 33.18 21.08
C CYS A 139 18.10 34.14 22.12
N SER A 140 19.27 34.71 21.82
CA SER A 140 19.81 35.81 22.62
C SER A 140 20.45 36.86 21.73
N GLY A 141 19.87 38.05 21.67
CA GLY A 141 20.37 39.14 20.85
C GLY A 141 20.31 38.82 19.35
N GLY A 142 19.35 38.00 18.93
CA GLY A 142 19.18 37.58 17.54
C GLY A 142 20.17 36.51 17.06
N MET A 143 20.84 35.83 18.00
CA MET A 143 21.67 34.66 17.73
C MET A 143 20.93 33.38 18.11
N LEU A 144 21.03 32.38 17.25
CA LEU A 144 20.55 31.01 17.46
C LEU A 144 21.41 30.34 18.54
N LEU A 145 20.78 29.77 19.56
CA LEU A 145 21.44 29.06 20.66
C LEU A 145 20.66 27.80 21.06
N HIS A 146 21.40 26.73 21.33
CA HIS A 146 20.89 25.48 21.91
C HIS A 146 21.55 25.24 23.28
N PRO A 147 21.24 26.02 24.33
CA PRO A 147 21.83 25.84 25.65
C PRO A 147 21.55 24.45 26.23
N ALA A 148 22.59 23.84 26.80
CA ALA A 148 22.46 22.56 27.49
C ALA A 148 21.52 22.69 28.71
N LYS A 149 20.57 21.76 28.81
CA LYS A 149 19.75 21.57 30.01
C LYS A 149 20.62 21.18 31.22
N PRO A 150 20.18 21.49 32.45
CA PRO A 150 20.88 21.10 33.67
C PRO A 150 21.21 19.60 33.72
N ASN A 151 22.42 19.27 34.19
CA ASN A 151 22.84 17.89 34.35
C ASN A 151 21.90 17.13 35.30
N GLY A 152 21.56 15.89 34.95
CA GLY A 152 20.68 15.03 35.76
C GLY A 152 19.19 15.12 35.40
N ILE A 153 18.80 15.99 34.46
CA ILE A 153 17.44 15.93 33.89
C ILE A 153 17.28 14.61 33.14
N ALA A 154 16.14 13.95 33.37
CA ALA A 154 15.80 12.72 32.68
C ALA A 154 15.65 12.99 31.18
N CYS A 155 16.30 12.16 30.39
CA CYS A 155 16.18 12.14 28.94
C CYS A 155 15.96 10.70 28.49
N THR A 156 15.80 10.50 27.19
CA THR A 156 15.77 9.18 26.57
C THR A 156 16.73 9.23 25.39
N ASP A 157 17.70 8.33 25.32
CA ASP A 157 18.56 8.19 24.14
C ASP A 157 17.95 7.25 23.08
N GLY A 158 16.78 6.69 23.38
CA GLY A 158 16.06 5.76 22.52
C GLY A 158 16.51 4.30 22.70
N ASP A 159 17.53 4.05 23.51
CA ASP A 159 17.92 2.70 23.92
C ASP A 159 17.01 2.24 25.06
N ALA A 160 16.14 1.26 24.78
CA ALA A 160 15.26 0.68 25.78
C ALA A 160 16.01 -0.11 26.88
N CYS A 161 17.35 -0.16 26.83
CA CYS A 161 18.21 -0.99 27.67
C CYS A 161 19.06 -0.30 28.72
N THR A 162 18.60 0.86 29.15
CA THR A 162 19.09 1.55 30.33
C THR A 162 17.96 1.65 31.36
N LEU A 163 18.32 1.65 32.65
CA LEU A 163 17.33 1.90 33.72
C LEU A 163 16.99 3.40 33.85
N GLY A 164 17.65 4.24 33.05
CA GLY A 164 17.36 5.65 32.89
C GLY A 164 18.52 6.39 32.23
N ASP A 165 18.20 7.47 31.52
CA ASP A 165 19.19 8.33 30.88
C ASP A 165 19.14 9.73 31.50
N ASN A 166 20.29 10.37 31.60
CA ASN A 166 20.37 11.73 32.10
C ASN A 166 21.20 12.64 31.21
N CYS A 167 20.76 13.90 31.13
CA CYS A 167 21.52 14.92 30.44
C CYS A 167 22.85 15.16 31.15
N GLN A 168 23.94 15.15 30.38
CA GLN A 168 25.26 15.58 30.81
C GLN A 168 25.88 16.47 29.73
N MET A 169 26.11 17.74 30.05
CA MET A 169 26.69 18.72 29.14
C MET A 169 25.96 18.80 27.78
N GLY A 170 24.62 18.71 27.79
CA GLY A 170 23.80 18.82 26.58
C GLY A 170 23.61 17.52 25.79
N ALA A 171 24.26 16.42 26.19
CA ALA A 171 24.04 15.10 25.61
C ALA A 171 23.24 14.20 26.55
N CYS A 172 22.36 13.36 26.01
CA CYS A 172 21.71 12.31 26.78
C CYS A 172 22.70 11.16 27.00
N VAL A 173 23.03 10.86 28.26
CA VAL A 173 24.01 9.83 28.62
C VAL A 173 23.30 8.67 29.31
N PRO A 174 23.47 7.43 28.80
CA PRO A 174 22.84 6.26 29.39
C PRO A 174 23.41 5.94 30.77
N THR A 175 22.53 5.65 31.73
CA THR A 175 22.96 5.16 33.05
C THR A 175 22.44 3.75 33.30
N SER A 176 23.28 2.91 33.90
CA SER A 176 22.91 1.54 34.33
C SER A 176 22.43 0.65 33.18
N PRO A 177 23.35 0.23 32.28
CA PRO A 177 23.03 -0.64 31.15
C PRO A 177 22.54 -2.02 31.61
N VAL A 178 21.47 -2.50 31.00
CA VAL A 178 20.86 -3.81 31.23
C VAL A 178 21.44 -4.81 30.23
N MET A 179 22.33 -5.69 30.70
CA MET A 179 22.94 -6.73 29.87
C MET A 179 22.11 -8.03 29.93
N CYS A 180 21.43 -8.36 28.84
CA CYS A 180 20.71 -9.63 28.71
C CYS A 180 21.60 -10.75 28.15
N ASN A 181 21.26 -12.00 28.45
CA ASN A 181 21.94 -13.15 27.86
C ASN A 181 21.50 -13.35 26.40
N ALA A 182 22.22 -14.20 25.65
CA ALA A 182 22.04 -14.38 24.20
C ALA A 182 20.63 -14.78 23.72
N ASN A 183 19.71 -15.14 24.64
CA ASN A 183 18.36 -15.59 24.34
C ASN A 183 17.27 -14.64 24.89
N MET A 184 17.64 -13.44 25.34
CA MET A 184 16.73 -12.45 25.92
C MET A 184 16.96 -11.09 25.26
N LEU A 185 15.87 -10.40 24.90
CA LEU A 185 15.91 -8.99 24.57
C LEU A 185 15.64 -8.20 25.84
N CYS A 186 16.21 -7.00 25.92
CA CYS A 186 15.82 -6.08 26.96
C CYS A 186 14.73 -5.14 26.43
N VAL A 187 13.65 -5.03 27.19
CA VAL A 187 12.47 -4.23 26.89
C VAL A 187 12.20 -3.36 28.11
N ALA A 188 12.25 -2.04 27.93
CA ALA A 188 11.99 -1.04 28.97
C ALA A 188 12.77 -1.28 30.28
N GLY A 189 14.09 -1.45 30.18
CA GLY A 189 14.97 -1.62 31.34
C GLY A 189 14.88 -2.99 32.02
N SER A 190 14.29 -4.00 31.37
CA SER A 190 14.17 -5.35 31.92
C SER A 190 14.44 -6.43 30.88
N CYS A 191 15.14 -7.50 31.25
CA CYS A 191 15.34 -8.65 30.35
C CYS A 191 14.04 -9.45 30.26
N ALA A 192 13.42 -9.43 29.08
CA ALA A 192 12.24 -10.21 28.78
C ALA A 192 12.66 -11.53 28.11
N ASN A 193 12.05 -12.63 28.57
CA ASN A 193 12.10 -13.90 27.86
C ASN A 193 11.22 -13.79 26.60
N CYS A 194 11.81 -13.81 25.42
CA CYS A 194 11.08 -13.96 24.16
C CYS A 194 10.69 -15.43 23.95
N VAL A 195 9.86 -15.99 24.82
CA VAL A 195 9.14 -17.21 24.48
C VAL A 195 7.80 -16.78 23.89
N ASN A 196 7.73 -16.85 22.57
CA ASN A 196 6.54 -16.87 21.71
C ASN A 196 5.62 -15.64 21.78
N GLN A 197 5.90 -14.62 20.97
CA GLN A 197 4.89 -13.64 20.59
C GLN A 197 4.98 -13.32 19.10
N PHE A 198 4.29 -14.14 18.29
CA PHE A 198 3.78 -13.76 16.98
C PHE A 198 2.56 -14.58 16.59
N ILE A 199 1.68 -13.90 15.86
CA ILE A 199 0.62 -14.44 15.01
C ILE A 199 1.33 -15.18 13.87
N GLY A 200 1.20 -16.51 13.80
CA GLY A 200 1.84 -17.32 12.75
C GLY A 200 1.45 -16.85 11.33
N PRO A 201 2.18 -17.28 10.29
CA PRO A 201 1.89 -16.83 8.93
C PRO A 201 0.45 -17.15 8.55
N ARG A 202 -0.27 -16.14 8.09
CA ARG A 202 -1.64 -16.32 7.61
C ARG A 202 -1.58 -16.73 6.16
N PHE A 203 -2.07 -17.93 5.89
CA PHE A 203 -2.13 -18.50 4.55
C PHE A 203 -3.43 -18.05 3.87
N VAL A 204 -3.30 -17.35 2.74
CA VAL A 204 -4.41 -17.18 1.81
C VAL A 204 -4.16 -18.12 0.64
N SER A 205 -4.96 -19.19 0.56
CA SER A 205 -4.86 -20.13 -0.55
C SER A 205 -5.36 -19.46 -1.82
N THR A 206 -4.51 -19.37 -2.82
CA THR A 206 -4.87 -18.80 -4.12
C THR A 206 -5.19 -19.88 -5.16
N ASN A 207 -4.85 -21.15 -4.85
CA ASN A 207 -5.16 -22.37 -5.61
C ASN A 207 -4.64 -22.40 -7.06
N ALA A 208 -3.71 -21.52 -7.45
CA ALA A 208 -3.32 -21.41 -8.85
C ALA A 208 -1.93 -20.85 -9.13
N ASN A 209 -0.92 -21.33 -8.40
CA ASN A 209 0.49 -21.07 -8.68
C ASN A 209 0.84 -19.56 -8.77
N PRO A 210 0.84 -18.86 -7.62
CA PRO A 210 1.19 -17.45 -7.57
C PRO A 210 2.67 -17.25 -7.95
N THR A 211 2.96 -16.21 -8.72
CA THR A 211 4.32 -15.94 -9.23
C THR A 211 4.93 -14.64 -8.72
N ALA A 212 4.12 -13.58 -8.58
CA ALA A 212 4.54 -12.28 -8.09
C ALA A 212 3.44 -11.63 -7.26
N VAL A 213 3.82 -10.62 -6.48
CA VAL A 213 2.93 -9.85 -5.61
C VAL A 213 3.33 -8.38 -5.61
N ALA A 214 2.35 -7.49 -5.65
CA ALA A 214 2.53 -6.07 -5.42
C ALA A 214 1.48 -5.57 -4.41
N MET A 215 1.72 -4.39 -3.83
CA MET A 215 0.88 -3.82 -2.79
C MET A 215 0.55 -2.36 -3.05
N ALA A 216 -0.71 -1.99 -2.87
CA ALA A 216 -1.20 -0.63 -2.95
C ALA A 216 -2.55 -0.51 -2.24
N ASP A 217 -2.97 0.70 -1.87
CA ASP A 217 -4.31 0.93 -1.31
C ASP A 217 -5.34 1.05 -2.45
N PHE A 218 -6.04 -0.04 -2.78
CA PHE A 218 -6.94 -0.08 -3.94
C PHE A 218 -8.33 0.46 -3.62
N ASN A 219 -8.72 0.53 -2.34
CA ASN A 219 -10.05 0.99 -1.92
C ASN A 219 -10.04 2.37 -1.23
N GLY A 220 -8.87 2.95 -0.98
CA GLY A 220 -8.68 4.25 -0.35
C GLY A 220 -8.89 4.26 1.15
N ASP A 221 -8.76 3.11 1.83
CA ASP A 221 -8.97 3.00 3.28
C ASP A 221 -7.71 3.22 4.13
N GLY A 222 -6.56 3.44 3.47
CA GLY A 222 -5.27 3.67 4.09
C GLY A 222 -4.45 2.40 4.38
N ASN A 223 -5.04 1.22 4.26
CA ASN A 223 -4.33 -0.05 4.38
C ASN A 223 -3.85 -0.52 2.99
N ARG A 224 -2.63 -1.05 2.91
CA ARG A 224 -2.15 -1.62 1.65
C ARG A 224 -2.81 -2.98 1.40
N ASP A 225 -3.45 -3.10 0.25
CA ASP A 225 -4.03 -4.32 -0.30
C ASP A 225 -3.01 -5.11 -1.12
N LEU A 226 -3.37 -6.34 -1.50
CA LEU A 226 -2.51 -7.21 -2.31
C LEU A 226 -3.09 -7.42 -3.71
N VAL A 227 -2.21 -7.42 -4.70
CA VAL A 227 -2.45 -8.02 -6.02
C VAL A 227 -1.41 -9.10 -6.26
N VAL A 228 -1.87 -10.28 -6.72
CA VAL A 228 -1.02 -11.46 -6.95
C VAL A 228 -1.25 -12.00 -8.35
N SER A 229 -0.19 -12.24 -9.11
CA SER A 229 -0.28 -12.89 -10.42
C SER A 229 -0.43 -14.41 -10.30
N GLN A 230 -1.45 -14.97 -10.96
CA GLN A 230 -1.81 -16.39 -10.88
C GLN A 230 -1.55 -17.08 -12.23
N LEU A 231 -0.38 -17.71 -12.37
CA LEU A 231 0.02 -18.34 -13.62
C LEU A 231 -0.99 -19.43 -14.04
N GLY A 232 -1.47 -20.24 -13.08
CA GLY A 232 -2.38 -21.35 -13.34
C GLY A 232 -3.81 -20.94 -13.75
N LEU A 233 -4.24 -19.73 -13.41
CA LEU A 233 -5.59 -19.21 -13.74
C LEU A 233 -5.59 -18.21 -14.90
N SER A 234 -4.42 -17.72 -15.32
CA SER A 234 -4.33 -16.59 -16.25
C SER A 234 -5.14 -15.39 -15.74
N SER A 235 -4.88 -15.02 -14.48
CA SER A 235 -5.54 -13.91 -13.79
C SER A 235 -4.58 -13.21 -12.83
N VAL A 236 -4.95 -12.01 -12.38
CA VAL A 236 -4.46 -11.45 -11.13
C VAL A 236 -5.54 -11.58 -10.06
N SER A 237 -5.17 -11.98 -8.86
CA SER A 237 -6.06 -12.02 -7.69
C SER A 237 -5.83 -10.79 -6.84
N VAL A 238 -6.90 -10.05 -6.52
CA VAL A 238 -6.88 -8.91 -5.60
C VAL A 238 -7.46 -9.33 -4.26
N MET A 239 -6.79 -8.94 -3.18
CA MET A 239 -7.21 -9.22 -1.80
C MET A 239 -7.16 -7.92 -1.00
N ILE A 240 -8.33 -7.48 -0.52
CA ILE A 240 -8.48 -6.25 0.26
C ILE A 240 -8.05 -6.51 1.70
N ASN A 241 -7.14 -5.68 2.22
CA ASN A 241 -6.67 -5.73 3.58
C ASN A 241 -7.71 -5.14 4.54
N LEU A 242 -7.94 -5.81 5.66
CA LEU A 242 -8.89 -5.37 6.69
C LEU A 242 -8.22 -4.58 7.84
N GLY A 243 -6.94 -4.27 7.71
CA GLY A 243 -6.17 -3.43 8.65
C GLY A 243 -5.72 -4.14 9.93
N ASN A 244 -5.85 -5.46 10.00
CA ASN A 244 -5.47 -6.29 11.15
C ASN A 244 -4.63 -7.51 10.74
N GLY A 245 -3.98 -7.42 9.58
CA GLY A 245 -3.26 -8.52 8.94
C GLY A 245 -4.16 -9.65 8.42
N THR A 246 -5.47 -9.45 8.26
CA THR A 246 -6.37 -10.35 7.51
C THR A 246 -6.83 -9.71 6.20
N PHE A 247 -7.25 -10.56 5.26
CA PHE A 247 -7.76 -10.13 3.96
C PHE A 247 -9.19 -10.59 3.72
N ALA A 248 -9.97 -9.77 3.01
CA ALA A 248 -11.24 -10.16 2.43
C ALA A 248 -11.03 -11.30 1.39
N PRO A 249 -12.08 -12.07 1.05
CA PRO A 249 -11.99 -13.10 0.00
C PRO A 249 -11.42 -12.53 -1.29
N LYS A 250 -10.50 -13.27 -1.91
CA LYS A 250 -9.85 -12.83 -3.16
C LYS A 250 -10.86 -12.68 -4.30
N VAL A 251 -10.65 -11.67 -5.14
CA VAL A 251 -11.38 -11.47 -6.40
C VAL A 251 -10.41 -11.66 -7.55
N ASP A 252 -10.76 -12.53 -8.50
CA ASP A 252 -9.92 -12.84 -9.66
C ASP A 252 -10.31 -11.98 -10.88
N TYR A 253 -9.32 -11.30 -11.45
CA TYR A 253 -9.45 -10.53 -12.68
C TYR A 253 -8.69 -11.23 -13.81
N PRO A 254 -9.38 -11.75 -14.85
CA PRO A 254 -8.73 -12.47 -15.95
C PRO A 254 -7.73 -11.58 -16.69
N THR A 255 -6.52 -12.07 -16.92
CA THR A 255 -5.46 -11.43 -17.71
C THR A 255 -5.35 -12.11 -19.08
N ASN A 256 -4.17 -12.04 -19.72
CA ASN A 256 -3.80 -12.96 -20.78
C ASN A 256 -3.01 -14.16 -20.22
N THR A 257 -2.52 -15.04 -21.09
CA THR A 257 -1.97 -16.34 -20.68
C THR A 257 -0.65 -16.19 -19.90
N PHE A 258 -0.58 -16.85 -18.74
CA PHE A 258 0.59 -16.92 -17.84
C PHE A 258 1.12 -15.55 -17.40
N PRO A 259 0.38 -14.81 -16.55
CA PRO A 259 0.88 -13.61 -15.91
C PRO A 259 2.07 -13.98 -15.01
N ARG A 260 3.25 -13.41 -15.29
CA ARG A 260 4.51 -13.74 -14.63
C ARG A 260 4.88 -12.75 -13.53
N ASP A 261 4.59 -11.47 -13.76
CA ASP A 261 4.88 -10.38 -12.83
C ASP A 261 3.77 -9.33 -12.85
N VAL A 262 3.69 -8.53 -11.78
CA VAL A 262 2.67 -7.50 -11.58
C VAL A 262 3.28 -6.26 -10.94
N ALA A 263 2.87 -5.08 -11.42
CA ALA A 263 3.23 -3.79 -10.84
C ALA A 263 1.99 -2.92 -10.65
N VAL A 264 2.14 -1.88 -9.83
CA VAL A 264 1.09 -0.91 -9.50
C VAL A 264 1.56 0.50 -9.82
N GLY A 265 0.64 1.36 -10.24
CA GLY A 265 0.91 2.77 -10.56
C GLY A 265 -0.38 3.49 -10.94
N ASP A 266 -0.43 4.81 -10.84
CA ASP A 266 -1.57 5.60 -11.31
C ASP A 266 -1.43 5.86 -12.82
N PHE A 267 -2.07 5.03 -13.66
CA PHE A 267 -1.94 5.11 -15.11
C PHE A 267 -2.91 6.12 -15.73
N ASN A 268 -4.00 6.48 -15.05
CA ASN A 268 -4.98 7.43 -15.58
C ASN A 268 -4.92 8.84 -14.94
N GLY A 269 -4.10 9.02 -13.90
CA GLY A 269 -3.90 10.30 -13.20
C GLY A 269 -5.03 10.65 -12.24
N ASP A 270 -5.81 9.67 -11.77
CA ASP A 270 -6.94 9.90 -10.86
C ASP A 270 -6.58 9.79 -9.37
N GLY A 271 -5.30 9.53 -9.07
CA GLY A 271 -4.74 9.39 -7.74
C GLY A 271 -4.95 8.00 -7.12
N ARG A 272 -5.51 7.03 -7.87
CA ARG A 272 -5.75 5.66 -7.40
C ARG A 272 -4.76 4.71 -8.06
N PRO A 273 -4.21 3.74 -7.30
CA PRO A 273 -3.29 2.78 -7.88
C PRO A 273 -4.05 1.81 -8.80
N ASP A 274 -3.59 1.72 -10.04
CA ASP A 274 -3.99 0.76 -11.05
C ASP A 274 -3.03 -0.44 -11.08
N ILE A 275 -3.36 -1.46 -11.88
CA ILE A 275 -2.54 -2.70 -12.01
C ILE A 275 -2.03 -2.85 -13.44
N VAL A 276 -0.77 -3.26 -13.59
CA VAL A 276 -0.24 -3.81 -14.85
C VAL A 276 0.35 -5.21 -14.61
N ALA A 277 0.02 -6.17 -15.48
CA ALA A 277 0.52 -7.54 -15.42
C ALA A 277 1.27 -7.93 -16.70
N ALA A 278 2.46 -8.52 -16.58
CA ALA A 278 3.23 -9.05 -17.70
C ALA A 278 2.82 -10.50 -18.01
N ASN A 279 2.26 -10.75 -19.19
CA ASN A 279 1.76 -12.06 -19.60
C ASN A 279 2.79 -12.78 -20.49
N GLU A 280 3.56 -13.70 -19.89
CA GLU A 280 4.69 -14.37 -20.53
C GLU A 280 4.28 -15.11 -21.81
N ALA A 281 3.24 -15.94 -21.74
CA ALA A 281 2.76 -16.69 -22.90
C ALA A 281 1.82 -15.85 -23.80
N GLY A 282 1.19 -14.82 -23.22
CA GLY A 282 0.36 -13.86 -23.95
C GLY A 282 1.15 -12.88 -24.83
N ASN A 283 2.45 -12.70 -24.56
CA ASN A 283 3.35 -11.74 -25.22
C ASN A 283 2.79 -10.30 -25.20
N ASN A 284 2.25 -9.91 -24.05
CA ASN A 284 1.70 -8.58 -23.82
C ASN A 284 1.74 -8.22 -22.34
N VAL A 285 1.44 -6.96 -22.03
CA VAL A 285 1.03 -6.53 -20.70
C VAL A 285 -0.47 -6.26 -20.67
N SER A 286 -1.14 -6.57 -19.56
CA SER A 286 -2.55 -6.23 -19.30
C SER A 286 -2.62 -5.12 -18.24
N VAL A 287 -3.29 -4.02 -18.55
CA VAL A 287 -3.54 -2.90 -17.63
C VAL A 287 -4.98 -2.92 -17.14
N PHE A 288 -5.19 -2.78 -15.84
CA PHE A 288 -6.51 -2.69 -15.19
C PHE A 288 -6.62 -1.37 -14.45
N ILE A 289 -7.62 -0.56 -14.82
CA ILE A 289 -7.91 0.71 -14.15
C ILE A 289 -8.77 0.46 -12.92
N ASN A 290 -8.36 1.03 -11.79
CA ASN A 290 -9.04 0.94 -10.52
C ASN A 290 -10.28 1.84 -10.49
N LEU A 291 -11.40 1.31 -10.01
CA LEU A 291 -12.66 2.04 -9.85
C LEU A 291 -12.75 2.72 -8.46
N GLY A 292 -11.73 2.51 -7.61
CA GLY A 292 -11.48 3.06 -6.27
C GLY A 292 -12.45 2.63 -5.18
N ASN A 293 -12.97 1.42 -5.31
CA ASN A 293 -13.66 0.69 -4.25
C ASN A 293 -13.04 -0.72 -4.07
N GLY A 294 -11.78 -0.90 -4.48
CA GLY A 294 -11.12 -2.21 -4.55
C GLY A 294 -11.54 -3.08 -5.74
N THR A 295 -12.28 -2.53 -6.71
CA THR A 295 -12.65 -3.23 -7.96
C THR A 295 -12.05 -2.61 -9.20
N PHE A 296 -11.87 -3.41 -10.25
CA PHE A 296 -11.17 -3.02 -11.46
C PHE A 296 -12.04 -3.12 -12.71
N GLY A 297 -11.82 -2.19 -13.64
CA GLY A 297 -12.45 -2.19 -14.95
C GLY A 297 -11.97 -3.32 -15.87
N THR A 298 -12.45 -3.31 -17.11
CA THR A 298 -12.00 -4.25 -18.13
C THR A 298 -10.53 -4.02 -18.48
N LYS A 299 -9.76 -5.11 -18.59
CA LYS A 299 -8.34 -5.02 -18.98
C LYS A 299 -8.14 -4.41 -20.36
N MET A 300 -7.03 -3.69 -20.51
CA MET A 300 -6.47 -3.26 -21.80
C MET A 300 -5.16 -4.01 -22.03
N ASP A 301 -5.01 -4.65 -23.20
CA ASP A 301 -3.80 -5.41 -23.52
C ASP A 301 -2.90 -4.63 -24.49
N TYR A 302 -1.59 -4.59 -24.20
CA TYR A 302 -0.58 -3.94 -25.04
C TYR A 302 0.52 -4.93 -25.41
N PRO A 303 0.76 -5.17 -26.72
CA PRO A 303 1.72 -6.18 -27.15
C PRO A 303 3.15 -5.80 -26.76
N THR A 304 3.94 -6.82 -26.44
CA THR A 304 5.38 -6.70 -26.19
C THR A 304 6.13 -7.66 -27.10
N PRO A 305 7.46 -7.54 -27.22
CA PRO A 305 8.27 -8.65 -27.68
C PRO A 305 8.03 -9.91 -26.83
N PRO A 306 8.30 -11.11 -27.38
CA PRO A 306 7.94 -12.36 -26.73
C PRO A 306 8.46 -12.55 -25.30
N THR A 307 7.71 -13.34 -24.53
CA THR A 307 8.08 -13.84 -23.20
C THR A 307 8.34 -12.78 -22.12
N PRO A 308 7.53 -11.70 -21.99
CA PRO A 308 7.77 -10.68 -20.96
C PRO A 308 7.87 -11.32 -19.55
N GLN A 309 8.90 -10.97 -18.78
CA GLN A 309 9.19 -11.61 -17.48
C GLN A 309 8.86 -10.72 -16.29
N SER A 310 9.51 -9.56 -16.18
CA SER A 310 9.35 -8.62 -15.06
C SER A 310 8.89 -7.25 -15.56
N VAL A 311 8.06 -6.57 -14.78
CA VAL A 311 7.44 -5.29 -15.14
C VAL A 311 7.57 -4.27 -14.01
N VAL A 312 7.88 -3.02 -14.36
CA VAL A 312 7.90 -1.89 -13.43
C VAL A 312 7.12 -0.72 -14.02
N ALA A 313 6.58 0.13 -13.14
CA ALA A 313 5.88 1.35 -13.51
C ALA A 313 6.58 2.56 -12.87
N ALA A 314 6.86 3.58 -13.67
CA ALA A 314 7.44 4.86 -13.23
C ALA A 314 7.21 5.93 -14.31
N ASP A 315 7.27 7.20 -13.94
CA ASP A 315 7.23 8.31 -14.91
C ASP A 315 8.62 8.49 -15.56
N PHE A 316 8.85 7.91 -16.75
CA PHE A 316 10.16 7.94 -17.40
C PHE A 316 10.38 9.20 -18.25
N ASP A 317 9.32 9.92 -18.63
CA ASP A 317 9.41 11.15 -19.44
C ASP A 317 9.11 12.44 -18.68
N GLY A 318 8.80 12.35 -17.38
CA GLY A 318 8.57 13.48 -16.49
C GLY A 318 7.25 14.19 -16.75
N ASP A 319 6.29 13.53 -17.41
CA ASP A 319 5.00 14.13 -17.77
C ASP A 319 3.91 13.95 -16.69
N GLY A 320 4.25 13.29 -15.58
CA GLY A 320 3.39 13.01 -14.45
C GLY A 320 2.49 11.78 -14.62
N LYS A 321 2.62 11.02 -15.72
CA LYS A 321 1.89 9.77 -15.92
C LYS A 321 2.82 8.58 -15.78
N MET A 322 2.34 7.53 -15.11
CA MET A 322 3.14 6.31 -14.99
C MET A 322 3.28 5.64 -16.36
N ASP A 323 4.52 5.41 -16.79
CA ASP A 323 4.90 4.57 -17.91
C ASP A 323 5.17 3.13 -17.46
N VAL A 324 5.45 2.23 -18.40
CA VAL A 324 5.76 0.83 -18.12
C VAL A 324 7.07 0.42 -18.78
N ALA A 325 7.95 -0.25 -18.04
CA ALA A 325 9.10 -0.96 -18.59
C ALA A 325 8.98 -2.46 -18.29
N VAL A 326 9.35 -3.31 -19.26
CA VAL A 326 9.22 -4.77 -19.16
C VAL A 326 10.43 -5.49 -19.75
N THR A 327 10.94 -6.51 -19.07
CA THR A 327 12.03 -7.36 -19.58
C THR A 327 11.49 -8.38 -20.58
N THR A 328 12.13 -8.49 -21.74
CA THR A 328 11.78 -9.45 -22.80
C THR A 328 13.00 -10.31 -23.16
N PRO A 329 13.11 -11.55 -22.65
CA PRO A 329 14.22 -12.47 -22.88
C PRO A 329 14.54 -12.74 -24.35
N ASN A 330 13.54 -12.62 -25.22
CA ASN A 330 13.67 -12.77 -26.66
C ASN A 330 13.01 -11.54 -27.31
N PRO A 331 13.79 -10.53 -27.75
CA PRO A 331 15.18 -10.63 -28.21
C PRO A 331 16.29 -10.41 -27.15
N GLY A 332 15.97 -10.17 -25.89
CA GLY A 332 16.96 -9.83 -24.86
C GLY A 332 17.03 -8.32 -24.63
N ALA A 333 15.87 -7.74 -24.32
CA ALA A 333 15.69 -6.31 -24.21
C ALA A 333 14.93 -5.91 -22.94
N VAL A 334 15.04 -4.64 -22.59
CA VAL A 334 14.04 -3.94 -21.79
C VAL A 334 13.19 -3.13 -22.77
N THR A 335 11.90 -3.45 -22.84
CA THR A 335 10.91 -2.75 -23.67
C THR A 335 10.23 -1.69 -22.83
N VAL A 336 10.15 -0.47 -23.34
CA VAL A 336 9.47 0.65 -22.67
C VAL A 336 8.18 0.98 -23.44
N LEU A 337 7.07 1.06 -22.71
CA LEU A 337 5.76 1.47 -23.17
C LEU A 337 5.39 2.76 -22.44
N ARG A 338 5.25 3.84 -23.18
CA ARG A 338 4.95 5.17 -22.65
C ARG A 338 3.46 5.42 -22.58
N ASN A 339 3.01 6.04 -21.51
CA ASN A 339 1.62 6.37 -21.28
C ASN A 339 1.25 7.67 -21.98
N ILE A 340 0.47 7.53 -23.05
CA ILE A 340 0.01 8.66 -23.85
C ILE A 340 -1.30 9.28 -23.33
N GLY A 341 -1.80 8.81 -22.18
CA GLY A 341 -2.95 9.36 -21.44
C GLY A 341 -4.02 8.32 -21.10
N ASN A 342 -4.69 8.52 -19.95
CA ASN A 342 -5.80 7.69 -19.46
C ASN A 342 -5.50 6.18 -19.45
N GLY A 343 -4.28 5.80 -19.09
CA GLY A 343 -3.80 4.41 -19.10
C GLY A 343 -3.62 3.78 -20.48
N THR A 344 -3.57 4.60 -21.53
CA THR A 344 -3.24 4.15 -22.89
C THR A 344 -1.73 4.11 -23.07
N LEU A 345 -1.18 2.91 -23.31
CA LEU A 345 0.24 2.71 -23.52
C LEU A 345 0.60 2.65 -25.01
N ALA A 346 1.75 3.21 -25.37
CA ALA A 346 2.31 3.16 -26.72
C ALA A 346 3.80 2.73 -26.68
N PRO A 347 4.29 1.96 -27.66
CA PRO A 347 5.71 1.59 -27.72
C PRO A 347 6.63 2.81 -27.76
N ALA A 348 7.66 2.82 -26.90
CA ALA A 348 8.62 3.92 -26.77
C ALA A 348 10.08 3.51 -27.03
N GLY A 349 10.40 2.22 -26.94
CA GLY A 349 11.71 1.70 -27.37
C GLY A 349 12.01 0.31 -26.84
N ASP A 350 12.90 -0.40 -27.53
CA ASP A 350 13.47 -1.67 -27.10
C ASP A 350 14.98 -1.50 -26.90
N TYR A 351 15.44 -1.63 -25.66
CA TYR A 351 16.84 -1.44 -25.29
C TYR A 351 17.52 -2.78 -25.09
N ALA A 352 18.52 -3.09 -25.93
CA ALA A 352 19.23 -4.36 -25.87
C ALA A 352 20.13 -4.44 -24.62
N VAL A 353 19.74 -5.28 -23.66
CA VAL A 353 20.44 -5.48 -22.37
C VAL A 353 21.15 -6.84 -22.28
N GLY A 354 21.13 -7.59 -23.37
CA GLY A 354 21.78 -8.89 -23.48
C GLY A 354 20.81 -10.08 -23.34
N GLY A 355 21.35 -11.29 -23.29
CA GLY A 355 20.56 -12.52 -23.38
C GLY A 355 19.88 -12.85 -22.05
N PHE A 356 18.57 -13.04 -22.12
CA PHE A 356 17.70 -13.45 -21.01
C PHE A 356 17.71 -12.49 -19.80
N PRO A 357 17.29 -11.22 -19.96
CA PRO A 357 16.93 -10.37 -18.83
C PRO A 357 15.79 -10.99 -18.02
N MET A 358 15.89 -10.95 -16.69
CA MET A 358 14.91 -11.52 -15.77
C MET A 358 14.27 -10.45 -14.90
N GLY A 359 14.93 -10.07 -13.80
CA GLY A 359 14.45 -9.03 -12.87
C GLY A 359 14.68 -7.62 -13.40
N LEU A 360 13.84 -6.69 -12.97
CA LEU A 360 13.87 -5.28 -13.37
C LEU A 360 13.50 -4.41 -12.17
N VAL A 361 14.23 -3.31 -11.97
CA VAL A 361 13.91 -2.29 -10.98
C VAL A 361 14.03 -0.91 -11.60
N ALA A 362 13.17 0.01 -11.15
CA ALA A 362 13.23 1.43 -11.48
C ALA A 362 13.60 2.24 -10.24
N ALA A 363 14.65 3.05 -10.32
CA ALA A 363 15.12 3.91 -9.22
C ALA A 363 16.00 5.04 -9.77
N ASP A 364 16.12 6.15 -9.05
CA ASP A 364 17.08 7.22 -9.39
C ASP A 364 18.50 6.78 -8.98
N LEU A 365 19.30 6.28 -9.94
CA LEU A 365 20.62 5.71 -9.67
C LEU A 365 21.74 6.75 -9.85
N ASP A 366 21.48 7.89 -10.49
CA ASP A 366 22.46 8.96 -10.62
C ASP A 366 22.12 10.27 -9.88
N GLY A 367 21.01 10.27 -9.13
CA GLY A 367 20.61 11.35 -8.23
C GLY A 367 20.05 12.58 -8.96
N ASP A 368 19.60 12.42 -10.21
CA ASP A 368 19.09 13.51 -11.04
C ASP A 368 17.57 13.70 -10.95
N GLY A 369 16.90 12.90 -10.12
CA GLY A 369 15.48 12.93 -9.85
C GLY A 369 14.64 12.15 -10.86
N LYS A 370 15.25 11.43 -11.81
CA LYS A 370 14.53 10.65 -12.81
C LYS A 370 14.74 9.15 -12.57
N PRO A 371 13.69 8.33 -12.72
CA PRO A 371 13.84 6.89 -12.61
C PRO A 371 14.73 6.32 -13.73
N ASP A 372 15.86 5.74 -13.34
CA ASP A 372 16.69 4.87 -14.17
C ASP A 372 16.18 3.42 -14.11
N LEU A 373 16.74 2.54 -14.94
CA LEU A 373 16.42 1.11 -14.94
C LEU A 373 17.66 0.26 -14.67
N ALA A 374 17.51 -0.80 -13.88
CA ALA A 374 18.52 -1.83 -13.72
C ALA A 374 17.90 -3.23 -13.88
N THR A 375 18.61 -4.13 -14.56
CA THR A 375 18.13 -5.50 -14.86
C THR A 375 19.21 -6.55 -14.73
N SER A 376 18.83 -7.75 -14.29
CA SER A 376 19.68 -8.93 -14.28
C SER A 376 19.66 -9.64 -15.65
N SER A 377 20.83 -9.85 -16.26
CA SER A 377 20.97 -10.57 -17.54
C SER A 377 21.71 -11.90 -17.36
N ASP A 378 20.98 -13.02 -17.45
CA ASP A 378 21.50 -14.36 -17.13
C ASP A 378 22.65 -14.80 -18.06
N PHE A 379 22.42 -14.74 -19.38
CA PHE A 379 23.35 -15.30 -20.36
C PHE A 379 24.73 -14.63 -20.34
N PHE A 380 24.78 -13.35 -19.99
CA PHE A 380 26.02 -12.58 -19.87
C PHE A 380 26.54 -12.50 -18.43
N SER A 381 25.79 -13.00 -17.44
CA SER A 381 26.18 -12.98 -16.02
C SER A 381 26.49 -11.56 -15.53
N THR A 382 25.61 -10.62 -15.89
CA THR A 382 25.76 -9.19 -15.61
C THR A 382 24.50 -8.56 -15.03
N LEU A 383 24.71 -7.54 -14.20
CA LEU A 383 23.75 -6.48 -13.91
C LEU A 383 23.91 -5.40 -14.99
N VAL A 384 22.80 -4.97 -15.59
CA VAL A 384 22.80 -3.93 -16.63
C VAL A 384 22.02 -2.72 -16.16
N VAL A 385 22.59 -1.53 -16.34
CA VAL A 385 22.00 -0.24 -15.95
C VAL A 385 21.73 0.60 -17.20
N LEU A 386 20.54 1.19 -17.25
CA LEU A 386 20.07 2.10 -18.29
C LEU A 386 19.70 3.41 -17.60
N ARG A 387 20.53 4.44 -17.80
CA ARG A 387 20.27 5.76 -17.22
C ARG A 387 19.28 6.54 -18.07
N ASN A 388 18.27 7.13 -17.45
CA ASN A 388 17.20 7.84 -18.11
C ASN A 388 17.59 9.30 -18.37
N TYR A 389 17.29 9.82 -19.56
CA TYR A 389 17.49 11.23 -19.86
C TYR A 389 16.35 12.12 -19.33
N GLY A 390 15.19 11.54 -18.98
CA GLY A 390 14.00 12.25 -18.49
C GLY A 390 13.06 12.70 -19.60
N ASN A 391 13.13 12.04 -20.75
CA ASN A 391 12.25 12.26 -21.89
C ASN A 391 11.72 10.92 -22.44
N GLY A 392 11.74 9.87 -21.60
CA GLY A 392 11.39 8.50 -21.97
C GLY A 392 12.45 7.75 -22.78
N THR A 393 13.66 8.32 -22.93
CA THR A 393 14.79 7.66 -23.60
C THR A 393 15.96 7.41 -22.67
N PHE A 394 16.70 6.34 -22.93
CA PHE A 394 17.79 5.87 -22.07
C PHE A 394 19.16 5.95 -22.74
N ALA A 395 20.18 6.19 -21.92
CA ALA A 395 21.58 6.16 -22.28
C ALA A 395 22.02 4.75 -22.73
N PRO A 396 23.16 4.63 -23.43
CA PRO A 396 23.74 3.33 -23.72
C PRO A 396 23.96 2.49 -22.46
N VAL A 397 23.70 1.19 -22.58
CA VAL A 397 23.75 0.24 -21.46
C VAL A 397 25.13 0.19 -20.82
N THR A 398 25.16 0.13 -19.49
CA THR A 398 26.39 -0.12 -18.71
C THR A 398 26.24 -1.45 -17.99
N ALA A 399 27.22 -2.35 -18.12
CA ALA A 399 27.14 -3.70 -17.57
C ALA A 399 28.20 -3.95 -16.48
N TYR A 400 27.77 -4.54 -15.37
CA TYR A 400 28.58 -4.90 -14.21
C TYR A 400 28.57 -6.42 -14.02
N PRO A 401 29.73 -7.07 -13.88
CA PRO A 401 29.77 -8.52 -13.64
C PRO A 401 29.14 -8.89 -12.29
N THR A 402 28.21 -9.84 -12.29
CA THR A 402 27.57 -10.39 -11.07
C THR A 402 28.08 -11.80 -10.74
N GLY A 403 28.64 -12.49 -11.73
CA GLY A 403 28.83 -13.94 -11.68
C GLY A 403 27.60 -14.69 -12.19
N LEU A 404 27.67 -16.02 -12.19
CA LEU A 404 26.77 -16.89 -12.95
C LEU A 404 25.32 -16.81 -12.48
N THR A 405 24.39 -16.80 -13.42
CA THR A 405 22.94 -16.95 -13.20
C THR A 405 22.27 -15.89 -12.33
N PRO A 406 22.44 -14.58 -12.61
CA PRO A 406 21.65 -13.55 -11.95
C PRO A 406 20.16 -13.77 -12.27
N ARG A 407 19.30 -13.66 -11.24
CA ARG A 407 17.87 -13.98 -11.32
C ARG A 407 17.01 -12.74 -11.08
N ASN A 408 17.20 -12.07 -9.96
CA ASN A 408 16.43 -10.87 -9.60
C ASN A 408 17.35 -9.75 -9.11
N VAL A 409 16.86 -8.51 -9.15
CA VAL A 409 17.53 -7.31 -8.69
C VAL A 409 16.56 -6.50 -7.84
N ASP A 410 17.05 -5.88 -6.78
CA ASP A 410 16.30 -4.91 -6.00
C ASP A 410 17.18 -3.70 -5.65
N ALA A 411 16.56 -2.59 -5.28
CA ALA A 411 17.20 -1.31 -5.10
C ALA A 411 16.81 -0.66 -3.76
N ALA A 412 17.80 -0.26 -2.97
CA ALA A 412 17.63 0.51 -1.74
C ALA A 412 18.95 1.17 -1.34
N ASP A 413 18.92 2.21 -0.53
CA ASP A 413 20.12 2.72 0.14
C ASP A 413 20.53 1.72 1.24
N VAL A 414 21.59 0.92 0.99
CA VAL A 414 22.00 -0.13 1.93
C VAL A 414 23.04 0.35 2.93
N ASP A 415 23.78 1.43 2.66
CA ASP A 415 24.78 1.93 3.61
C ASP A 415 24.42 3.24 4.32
N GLY A 416 23.29 3.84 3.96
CA GLY A 416 22.72 5.03 4.58
C GLY A 416 23.38 6.31 4.07
N ASP A 417 23.96 6.29 2.87
CA ASP A 417 24.66 7.44 2.28
C ASP A 417 23.74 8.32 1.39
N GLY A 418 22.47 7.96 1.30
CA GLY A 418 21.43 8.66 0.54
C GLY A 418 21.39 8.28 -0.95
N LYS A 419 22.22 7.34 -1.41
CA LYS A 419 22.23 6.87 -2.80
C LYS A 419 21.64 5.48 -2.88
N ILE A 420 20.87 5.23 -3.93
CA ILE A 420 20.27 3.92 -4.13
C ILE A 420 21.32 2.92 -4.61
N ASP A 421 21.54 1.88 -3.81
CA ASP A 421 22.38 0.73 -4.13
C ASP A 421 21.56 -0.38 -4.81
N LEU A 422 22.25 -1.39 -5.34
CA LEU A 422 21.61 -2.53 -6.00
C LEU A 422 22.07 -3.86 -5.39
N ALA A 423 21.12 -4.76 -5.11
CA ALA A 423 21.41 -6.15 -4.77
C ALA A 423 20.92 -7.08 -5.88
N VAL A 424 21.72 -8.08 -6.24
CA VAL A 424 21.39 -9.07 -7.28
C VAL A 424 21.49 -10.47 -6.70
N VAL A 425 20.38 -11.19 -6.69
CA VAL A 425 20.34 -12.60 -6.27
C VAL A 425 20.70 -13.51 -7.44
N LYS A 426 21.45 -14.57 -7.13
CA LYS A 426 21.99 -15.49 -8.13
C LYS A 426 21.57 -16.93 -7.85
N GLY A 427 21.36 -17.68 -8.92
CA GLY A 427 21.22 -19.12 -8.89
C GLY A 427 22.47 -19.83 -8.35
N SER A 428 23.63 -19.18 -8.31
CA SER A 428 24.88 -19.76 -7.80
C SER A 428 25.05 -19.68 -6.27
N LYS A 429 23.94 -19.59 -5.51
CA LYS A 429 23.92 -19.48 -4.03
C LYS A 429 24.65 -18.27 -3.46
N ALA A 430 24.42 -17.09 -4.03
CA ALA A 430 24.97 -15.84 -3.51
C ALA A 430 24.14 -14.63 -3.93
N VAL A 431 24.28 -13.55 -3.20
CA VAL A 431 23.80 -12.21 -3.54
C VAL A 431 25.01 -11.29 -3.75
N SER A 432 25.04 -10.59 -4.88
CA SER A 432 26.01 -9.53 -5.16
C SER A 432 25.40 -8.18 -4.81
N VAL A 433 26.04 -7.42 -3.92
CA VAL A 433 25.60 -6.07 -3.53
C VAL A 433 26.54 -5.03 -4.14
N PHE A 434 26.00 -4.13 -4.93
CA PHE A 434 26.68 -3.06 -5.67
C PHE A 434 26.40 -1.73 -5.01
N ARG A 435 27.43 -1.12 -4.41
CA ARG A 435 27.31 0.21 -3.81
C ARG A 435 27.44 1.31 -4.85
N ASN A 436 26.55 2.29 -4.79
CA ASN A 436 26.42 3.34 -5.78
C ASN A 436 27.35 4.52 -5.46
N ASN A 437 28.06 5.01 -6.47
CA ASN A 437 28.91 6.19 -6.36
C ASN A 437 28.12 7.51 -6.47
N GLY A 438 26.83 7.46 -6.83
CA GLY A 438 25.93 8.62 -6.93
C GLY A 438 25.96 9.31 -8.29
N ASN A 439 26.38 8.60 -9.33
CA ASN A 439 26.42 9.08 -10.72
C ASN A 439 25.98 7.99 -11.70
N GLY A 440 25.26 6.98 -11.21
CA GLY A 440 24.85 5.79 -11.96
C GLY A 440 25.98 4.79 -12.20
N THR A 441 27.09 4.92 -11.46
CA THR A 441 28.18 3.92 -11.46
C THR A 441 28.33 3.24 -10.11
N PHE A 442 28.78 1.98 -10.15
CA PHE A 442 28.85 1.15 -8.95
C PHE A 442 30.27 0.69 -8.65
N ALA A 443 30.58 0.55 -7.36
CA ALA A 443 31.80 -0.08 -6.88
C ALA A 443 31.81 -1.59 -7.20
N ALA A 444 32.96 -2.24 -6.97
CA ALA A 444 33.04 -3.70 -7.07
C ALA A 444 32.05 -4.37 -6.10
N PRO A 445 31.34 -5.43 -6.51
CA PRO A 445 30.30 -6.02 -5.69
C PRO A 445 30.85 -6.72 -4.45
N ILE A 446 30.11 -6.61 -3.35
CA ILE A 446 30.30 -7.39 -2.14
C ILE A 446 29.44 -8.66 -2.24
N GLU A 447 30.06 -9.80 -1.98
CA GLU A 447 29.42 -11.12 -2.14
C GLU A 447 28.92 -11.67 -0.81
N TYR A 448 27.63 -11.98 -0.75
CA TYR A 448 26.97 -12.61 0.40
C TYR A 448 26.51 -14.01 0.03
N PRO A 449 27.10 -15.07 0.59
CA PRO A 449 26.71 -16.44 0.27
C PRO A 449 25.31 -16.76 0.81
N THR A 450 24.55 -17.57 0.09
CA THR A 450 23.27 -18.12 0.56
C THR A 450 23.41 -19.64 0.73
N ASN A 451 22.57 -20.25 1.55
CA ASN A 451 22.61 -21.71 1.74
C ASN A 451 21.85 -22.45 0.64
N ASP A 452 21.00 -21.74 -0.11
CA ASP A 452 20.10 -22.28 -1.11
C ASP A 452 20.17 -21.58 -2.47
N TYR A 453 19.76 -22.28 -3.52
CA TYR A 453 19.48 -21.67 -4.82
C TYR A 453 18.35 -20.66 -4.65
N SER A 454 18.65 -19.41 -4.97
CA SER A 454 17.77 -18.28 -4.63
C SER A 454 17.18 -17.68 -5.91
N THR A 455 15.89 -17.37 -5.87
CA THR A 455 15.09 -16.92 -7.01
C THR A 455 14.68 -15.47 -6.90
N THR A 456 14.53 -14.98 -5.67
CA THR A 456 14.03 -13.64 -5.37
C THR A 456 14.72 -13.05 -4.15
N LEU A 457 14.72 -11.72 -4.06
CA LEU A 457 15.26 -10.97 -2.94
C LEU A 457 14.38 -9.75 -2.65
N ALA A 458 14.51 -9.20 -1.45
CA ALA A 458 13.96 -7.90 -1.09
C ALA A 458 14.99 -7.14 -0.23
N LEU A 459 15.15 -5.86 -0.52
CA LEU A 459 15.83 -4.88 0.30
C LEU A 459 14.76 -4.01 0.98
N THR A 460 14.56 -4.20 2.27
CA THR A 460 13.51 -3.48 3.01
C THR A 460 13.91 -3.27 4.45
N ASP A 461 13.61 -2.10 4.98
CA ASP A 461 13.77 -1.82 6.41
C ASP A 461 12.66 -2.54 7.19
N ILE A 462 12.98 -3.71 7.71
CA ILE A 462 12.06 -4.57 8.46
C ILE A 462 12.24 -4.39 9.98
N THR A 463 13.33 -3.75 10.38
CA THR A 463 13.65 -3.41 11.77
C THR A 463 13.09 -2.05 12.19
N GLY A 464 12.85 -1.15 11.23
CA GLY A 464 12.47 0.23 11.46
C GLY A 464 13.65 1.13 11.83
N ASP A 465 14.89 0.71 11.56
CA ASP A 465 16.10 1.46 11.92
C ASP A 465 16.58 2.42 10.81
N GLY A 466 15.83 2.50 9.71
CA GLY A 466 16.13 3.32 8.54
C GLY A 466 17.09 2.67 7.54
N ARG A 467 17.53 1.43 7.76
CA ARG A 467 18.43 0.70 6.86
C ARG A 467 17.72 -0.51 6.28
N ALA A 468 17.91 -0.75 4.98
CA ALA A 468 17.32 -1.92 4.35
C ALA A 468 18.02 -3.21 4.80
N GLU A 469 17.25 -4.19 5.24
CA GLU A 469 17.65 -5.59 5.43
C GLU A 469 17.72 -6.34 4.10
N LEU A 470 18.58 -7.36 4.03
CA LEU A 470 18.62 -8.28 2.90
C LEU A 470 17.82 -9.54 3.22
N ILE A 471 16.75 -9.74 2.45
CA ILE A 471 15.85 -10.89 2.53
C ILE A 471 15.95 -11.67 1.23
N VAL A 472 16.10 -12.99 1.31
CA VAL A 472 16.34 -13.86 0.14
C VAL A 472 15.43 -15.07 0.18
N GLY A 473 14.67 -15.26 -0.90
CA GLY A 473 13.82 -16.42 -1.11
C GLY A 473 14.55 -17.56 -1.83
N GLY A 474 14.56 -18.74 -1.22
CA GLY A 474 15.13 -19.97 -1.73
C GLY A 474 14.10 -20.90 -2.39
N ASP A 475 14.57 -21.69 -3.35
CA ASP A 475 13.75 -22.61 -4.15
C ASP A 475 13.89 -24.08 -3.70
N PHE A 476 15.11 -24.62 -3.64
CA PHE A 476 15.30 -26.07 -3.45
C PHE A 476 15.10 -26.55 -2.01
N ASN A 477 15.64 -25.81 -1.04
CA ASN A 477 15.48 -26.10 0.39
C ASN A 477 14.27 -25.38 0.98
N LYS A 478 13.51 -24.62 0.16
CA LYS A 478 12.36 -23.83 0.60
C LYS A 478 12.73 -22.95 1.79
N ALA A 479 13.86 -22.26 1.69
CA ALA A 479 14.40 -21.44 2.75
C ALA A 479 14.05 -19.97 2.50
N LEU A 480 13.69 -19.24 3.55
CA LEU A 480 13.75 -17.79 3.57
C LEU A 480 14.96 -17.39 4.39
N GLU A 481 15.87 -16.62 3.82
CA GLU A 481 17.05 -16.13 4.53
C GLU A 481 16.93 -14.64 4.80
N VAL A 482 17.24 -14.22 6.03
CA VAL A 482 17.25 -12.82 6.44
C VAL A 482 18.65 -12.48 6.99
N ARG A 483 19.19 -11.34 6.56
CA ARG A 483 20.42 -10.75 7.09
C ARG A 483 20.12 -9.32 7.54
N THR A 484 20.37 -9.06 8.82
CA THR A 484 20.25 -7.72 9.39
C THR A 484 21.37 -6.81 8.88
N ASN A 485 21.04 -5.56 8.58
CA ASN A 485 22.01 -4.56 8.19
C ASN A 485 22.50 -3.82 9.43
N SER A 486 23.82 -3.78 9.66
CA SER A 486 24.39 -3.03 10.77
C SER A 486 25.53 -2.16 10.25
N GLY A 487 25.27 -0.86 10.10
CA GLY A 487 26.29 0.09 9.63
C GLY A 487 26.68 -0.07 8.16
N GLY A 488 25.76 -0.50 7.30
CA GLY A 488 25.98 -0.64 5.85
C GLY A 488 26.59 -1.97 5.43
N ALA A 489 26.63 -2.94 6.33
CA ALA A 489 27.06 -4.30 6.04
C ALA A 489 26.04 -5.30 6.59
N PHE A 490 25.73 -6.31 5.77
CA PHE A 490 24.86 -7.41 6.20
C PHE A 490 25.59 -8.39 7.11
N GLY A 491 24.97 -8.68 8.25
CA GLY A 491 25.43 -9.70 9.21
C GLY A 491 25.30 -11.13 8.70
N PRO A 492 25.49 -12.13 9.59
CA PRO A 492 25.28 -13.55 9.24
C PRO A 492 23.83 -13.82 8.84
N SER A 493 23.61 -14.79 7.94
CA SER A 493 22.25 -15.19 7.55
C SER A 493 21.54 -15.99 8.63
N ARG A 494 20.26 -15.67 8.82
CA ARG A 494 19.29 -16.47 9.57
C ARG A 494 18.37 -17.14 8.54
N SER A 495 18.15 -18.44 8.67
CA SER A 495 17.37 -19.22 7.70
C SER A 495 16.10 -19.76 8.35
N TYR A 496 14.99 -19.67 7.62
CA TYR A 496 13.65 -20.07 8.03
C TYR A 496 13.09 -21.07 7.03
N SER A 497 12.55 -22.19 7.51
CA SER A 497 11.98 -23.22 6.64
C SER A 497 10.54 -22.89 6.23
N MET A 498 10.29 -22.87 4.93
CA MET A 498 8.99 -22.65 4.30
C MET A 498 8.38 -23.97 3.81
N THR A 499 7.06 -24.00 3.62
CA THR A 499 6.37 -25.14 2.98
C THR A 499 6.48 -25.13 1.45
N PHE A 500 6.81 -23.99 0.85
CA PHE A 500 6.89 -23.77 -0.58
C PHE A 500 8.17 -23.01 -0.98
N SER A 501 8.53 -23.09 -2.27
CA SER A 501 9.57 -22.27 -2.86
C SER A 501 9.12 -20.82 -2.92
N VAL A 502 9.93 -19.87 -2.42
CA VAL A 502 9.55 -18.46 -2.42
C VAL A 502 9.81 -17.88 -3.81
N LEU A 503 8.75 -17.51 -4.53
CA LEU A 503 8.82 -17.03 -5.91
C LEU A 503 8.71 -15.50 -6.00
N GLY A 504 7.90 -14.89 -5.12
CA GLY A 504 7.75 -13.44 -5.02
C GLY A 504 7.66 -12.99 -3.56
N MET A 505 8.06 -11.76 -3.30
CA MET A 505 8.03 -11.15 -1.98
C MET A 505 7.60 -9.68 -2.09
N ALA A 506 6.85 -9.20 -1.10
CA ALA A 506 6.59 -7.78 -0.90
C ALA A 506 6.68 -7.44 0.59
N ALA A 507 6.97 -6.19 0.92
CA ALA A 507 7.14 -5.72 2.29
C ALA A 507 6.40 -4.41 2.58
N GLY A 508 5.67 -4.35 3.70
CA GLY A 508 4.83 -3.22 4.06
C GLY A 508 4.03 -3.47 5.34
N ASP A 509 3.53 -2.40 5.96
CA ASP A 509 2.72 -2.49 7.18
C ASP A 509 1.30 -2.98 6.84
N LEU A 510 0.96 -4.20 7.26
CA LEU A 510 -0.33 -4.83 6.94
C LEU A 510 -1.30 -4.83 8.13
N ASN A 511 -0.83 -4.50 9.32
CA ASN A 511 -1.63 -4.53 10.55
C ASN A 511 -1.73 -3.14 11.24
N GLY A 512 -1.12 -2.11 10.66
CA GLY A 512 -1.15 -0.73 11.13
C GLY A 512 -0.25 -0.47 12.34
N ASP A 513 0.73 -1.35 12.62
CA ASP A 513 1.63 -1.21 13.78
C ASP A 513 2.93 -0.43 13.47
N SER A 514 3.01 0.15 12.26
CA SER A 514 4.15 0.92 11.73
C SER A 514 5.41 0.10 11.48
N LYS A 515 5.34 -1.24 11.53
CA LYS A 515 6.44 -2.13 11.15
C LYS A 515 6.15 -2.76 9.80
N ARG A 516 7.20 -3.03 9.02
CA ARG A 516 7.02 -3.70 7.73
C ARG A 516 6.88 -5.20 7.93
N ASP A 517 5.74 -5.73 7.53
CA ASP A 517 5.47 -7.15 7.41
C ASP A 517 5.94 -7.68 6.05
N LEU A 518 6.03 -9.01 5.91
CA LEU A 518 6.37 -9.67 4.65
C LEU A 518 5.19 -10.44 4.08
N VAL A 519 5.00 -10.32 2.77
CA VAL A 519 4.15 -11.20 1.99
C VAL A 519 5.05 -12.07 1.12
N LEU A 520 4.85 -13.37 1.19
CA LEU A 520 5.63 -14.38 0.46
C LEU A 520 4.67 -15.18 -0.41
N VAL A 521 5.00 -15.36 -1.68
CA VAL A 521 4.17 -16.16 -2.59
C VAL A 521 4.93 -17.32 -3.17
N GLY A 522 4.26 -18.47 -3.28
CA GLY A 522 4.84 -19.65 -3.91
C GLY A 522 3.97 -20.90 -3.75
N GLY A 523 4.21 -21.90 -4.60
CA GLY A 523 3.44 -23.15 -4.59
C GLY A 523 1.97 -22.93 -4.96
N SER A 524 1.07 -22.85 -3.99
CA SER A 524 -0.35 -22.47 -4.20
C SER A 524 -0.85 -21.49 -3.15
N ASP A 525 0.09 -20.87 -2.43
CA ASP A 525 -0.15 -20.15 -1.20
C ASP A 525 0.46 -18.74 -1.26
N VAL A 526 -0.22 -17.82 -0.57
CA VAL A 526 0.30 -16.52 -0.15
C VAL A 526 0.44 -16.60 1.37
N SER A 527 1.64 -16.40 1.89
CA SER A 527 1.92 -16.35 3.32
C SER A 527 2.22 -14.93 3.74
N VAL A 528 1.52 -14.45 4.76
CA VAL A 528 1.76 -13.15 5.38
C VAL A 528 2.49 -13.35 6.70
N VAL A 529 3.68 -12.81 6.84
CA VAL A 529 4.52 -12.88 8.04
C VAL A 529 4.56 -11.51 8.70
N LEU A 530 3.88 -11.38 9.84
CA LEU A 530 3.87 -10.14 10.62
C LEU A 530 5.17 -9.98 11.42
N GLN A 531 5.66 -8.75 11.55
CA GLN A 531 6.94 -8.42 12.19
C GLN A 531 6.79 -7.57 13.46
N ASP A 532 7.72 -7.74 14.40
CA ASP A 532 7.75 -7.02 15.69
C ASP A 532 8.85 -5.95 15.72
N GLY A 533 9.52 -5.70 14.59
CA GLY A 533 10.61 -4.75 14.47
C GLY A 533 11.96 -5.28 14.96
N SER A 534 12.06 -6.54 15.41
CA SER A 534 13.34 -7.11 15.86
C SER A 534 14.29 -7.52 14.74
N GLY A 535 13.86 -7.49 13.47
CA GLY A 535 14.64 -8.03 12.34
C GLY A 535 14.82 -9.56 12.40
N ILE A 536 14.07 -10.23 13.26
CA ILE A 536 14.04 -11.68 13.42
C ILE A 536 12.62 -12.13 13.11
N LEU A 537 12.44 -12.84 12.00
CA LEU A 537 11.17 -13.52 11.75
C LEU A 537 10.96 -14.56 12.87
N GLY A 538 9.79 -14.56 13.49
CA GLY A 538 9.40 -15.62 14.43
C GLY A 538 9.41 -17.00 13.75
N THR A 539 9.43 -18.07 14.54
CA THR A 539 9.34 -19.43 13.98
C THR A 539 7.96 -19.65 13.35
N ILE A 540 7.92 -19.92 12.04
CA ILE A 540 6.70 -20.37 11.35
C ILE A 540 6.23 -21.67 11.99
N SER A 541 5.12 -21.60 12.72
CA SER A 541 4.56 -22.73 13.46
C SER A 541 3.40 -23.34 12.68
N TYR A 542 3.60 -24.54 12.13
CA TYR A 542 2.52 -25.36 11.59
C TYR A 542 1.79 -26.02 12.76
N LEU A 543 0.47 -25.92 12.80
CA LEU A 543 -0.34 -26.74 13.70
C LEU A 543 -0.24 -28.18 13.22
N THR A 544 0.38 -29.04 14.02
CA THR A 544 0.36 -30.48 13.76
C THR A 544 -1.08 -30.97 13.89
N THR A 545 -1.54 -31.76 12.94
CA THR A 545 -2.82 -32.48 12.99
C THR A 545 -2.58 -33.95 12.67
N GLY A 546 -3.63 -34.76 12.77
CA GLY A 546 -3.60 -36.12 12.21
C GLY A 546 -3.46 -36.12 10.67
N ASN A 547 -3.33 -37.32 10.08
CA ASN A 547 -3.08 -37.51 8.65
C ASN A 547 -4.32 -37.25 7.79
N LEU A 548 -4.15 -36.45 6.72
CA LEU A 548 -5.21 -36.02 5.80
C LEU A 548 -6.43 -35.40 6.52
N PRO A 549 -6.28 -34.22 7.15
CA PRO A 549 -7.43 -33.47 7.66
C PRO A 549 -8.38 -33.13 6.48
N TYR A 550 -9.66 -33.45 6.63
CA TYR A 550 -10.67 -33.28 5.56
C TYR A 550 -11.65 -32.14 5.85
N ALA A 551 -11.97 -31.91 7.12
CA ALA A 551 -12.84 -30.82 7.55
C ALA A 551 -12.22 -30.12 8.76
N VAL A 552 -12.47 -28.81 8.86
CA VAL A 552 -12.14 -27.98 10.01
C VAL A 552 -13.43 -27.41 10.58
N GLY A 553 -13.53 -27.39 11.90
CA GLY A 553 -14.56 -26.67 12.63
C GLY A 553 -13.93 -25.74 13.66
N ALA A 554 -14.73 -24.82 14.15
CA ALA A 554 -14.29 -23.78 15.07
C ALA A 554 -15.36 -23.51 16.13
N ALA A 555 -14.97 -23.43 17.39
CA ALA A 555 -15.82 -23.12 18.54
C ALA A 555 -14.95 -22.76 19.74
N ASP A 556 -15.49 -22.05 20.73
CA ASP A 556 -14.81 -21.84 22.03
C ASP A 556 -14.98 -23.11 22.88
N LEU A 557 -14.00 -24.01 22.83
CA LEU A 557 -14.06 -25.36 23.42
C LEU A 557 -13.61 -25.38 24.88
N ASP A 558 -12.93 -24.36 25.38
CA ASP A 558 -12.53 -24.25 26.79
C ASP A 558 -13.26 -23.15 27.57
N GLY A 559 -14.13 -22.38 26.90
CA GLY A 559 -14.97 -21.35 27.51
C GLY A 559 -14.19 -20.08 27.87
N ASN A 560 -13.03 -19.87 27.27
CA ASN A 560 -12.16 -18.72 27.56
C ASN A 560 -12.54 -17.46 26.73
N GLY A 561 -13.52 -17.56 25.83
CA GLY A 561 -13.96 -16.47 24.95
C GLY A 561 -13.17 -16.35 23.65
N HIS A 562 -12.21 -17.24 23.40
CA HIS A 562 -11.44 -17.33 22.17
C HIS A 562 -11.89 -18.52 21.34
N VAL A 563 -11.98 -18.33 20.02
CA VAL A 563 -12.37 -19.42 19.12
C VAL A 563 -11.20 -20.39 18.95
N ASP A 564 -11.45 -21.66 19.28
CA ASP A 564 -10.55 -22.80 19.08
C ASP A 564 -10.81 -23.49 17.75
N LEU A 565 -9.92 -24.40 17.36
CA LEU A 565 -10.04 -25.18 16.12
C LEU A 565 -10.10 -26.67 16.40
N PHE A 566 -10.80 -27.39 15.54
CA PHE A 566 -10.74 -28.85 15.49
C PHE A 566 -10.79 -29.37 14.05
N THR A 567 -10.14 -30.51 13.79
CA THR A 567 -10.07 -31.11 12.44
C THR A 567 -10.47 -32.57 12.43
N ALA A 568 -11.21 -32.99 11.40
CA ALA A 568 -11.50 -34.40 11.12
C ALA A 568 -10.36 -35.03 10.28
N ASN A 569 -9.61 -35.97 10.84
CA ASN A 569 -8.41 -36.55 10.21
C ASN A 569 -8.72 -37.90 9.55
N ARG A 570 -8.96 -37.88 8.24
CA ARG A 570 -9.50 -39.01 7.49
C ARG A 570 -8.67 -40.29 7.63
N ASN A 571 -7.34 -40.20 7.54
CA ASN A 571 -6.49 -41.41 7.58
C ASN A 571 -6.14 -41.84 9.02
N SER A 572 -6.08 -40.89 9.95
CA SER A 572 -5.79 -41.22 11.36
C SER A 572 -7.00 -41.75 12.13
N SER A 573 -8.23 -41.59 11.62
CA SER A 573 -9.46 -41.88 12.37
C SER A 573 -9.50 -41.13 13.71
N THR A 574 -9.06 -39.87 13.69
CA THR A 574 -9.03 -38.98 14.85
C THR A 574 -9.68 -37.64 14.55
N VAL A 575 -10.10 -36.92 15.59
CA VAL A 575 -10.30 -35.48 15.56
C VAL A 575 -9.13 -34.82 16.31
N SER A 576 -8.44 -33.86 15.70
CA SER A 576 -7.46 -33.03 16.42
C SER A 576 -8.16 -31.81 16.99
N VAL A 577 -7.85 -31.43 18.23
CA VAL A 577 -8.32 -30.20 18.88
C VAL A 577 -7.12 -29.30 19.18
N MET A 578 -7.24 -28.02 18.87
CA MET A 578 -6.21 -26.99 19.06
C MET A 578 -6.84 -25.81 19.80
N LEU A 579 -6.42 -25.58 21.04
CA LEU A 579 -6.95 -24.50 21.89
C LEU A 579 -6.18 -23.20 21.66
N ASN A 580 -6.90 -22.11 21.47
CA ASN A 580 -6.39 -20.77 21.18
C ASN A 580 -6.06 -20.03 22.48
N ASN A 581 -4.83 -19.56 22.60
CA ASN A 581 -4.36 -18.83 23.78
C ASN A 581 -4.76 -17.34 23.77
N GLY A 582 -5.65 -16.91 22.87
CA GLY A 582 -6.15 -15.54 22.79
C GLY A 582 -5.27 -14.54 22.05
N ASN A 583 -4.07 -14.97 21.66
CA ASN A 583 -3.11 -14.19 20.87
C ASN A 583 -2.79 -14.86 19.53
N THR A 584 -3.73 -15.67 19.01
CA THR A 584 -3.63 -16.44 17.75
C THR A 584 -2.53 -17.52 17.73
N THR A 585 -1.95 -17.85 18.90
CA THR A 585 -1.17 -19.07 19.10
C THR A 585 -2.08 -20.17 19.62
N PHE A 586 -1.75 -21.42 19.29
CA PHE A 586 -2.50 -22.58 19.78
C PHE A 586 -1.63 -23.48 20.65
N ALA A 587 -2.25 -24.09 21.66
CA ALA A 587 -1.64 -25.20 22.38
C ALA A 587 -1.37 -26.39 21.43
N PRO A 588 -0.40 -27.28 21.77
CA PRO A 588 -0.19 -28.51 21.03
C PRO A 588 -1.49 -29.29 20.84
N ASN A 589 -1.72 -29.81 19.64
CA ASN A 589 -2.96 -30.48 19.33
C ASN A 589 -3.15 -31.75 20.17
N VAL A 590 -4.38 -32.00 20.62
CA VAL A 590 -4.75 -33.26 21.25
C VAL A 590 -5.61 -34.05 20.27
N GLU A 591 -5.28 -35.33 20.07
CA GLU A 591 -6.05 -36.21 19.17
C GLU A 591 -7.03 -37.10 19.94
N TYR A 592 -8.28 -37.10 19.49
CA TYR A 592 -9.35 -37.94 20.00
C TYR A 592 -9.74 -38.97 18.96
N GLY A 593 -9.70 -40.26 19.33
CA GLY A 593 -10.10 -41.35 18.44
C GLY A 593 -11.58 -41.30 18.09
N VAL A 594 -11.88 -41.36 16.79
CA VAL A 594 -13.25 -41.44 16.25
C VAL A 594 -13.37 -42.64 15.31
N GLY A 595 -14.53 -42.81 14.68
CA GLY A 595 -14.74 -43.87 13.69
C GLY A 595 -13.90 -43.73 12.42
N SER A 596 -13.99 -44.73 11.55
CA SER A 596 -13.12 -44.83 10.37
C SER A 596 -13.44 -43.79 9.29
N SER A 597 -12.40 -43.10 8.81
CA SER A 597 -12.49 -42.06 7.78
C SER A 597 -13.48 -40.95 8.14
N PRO A 598 -13.18 -40.11 9.16
CA PRO A 598 -13.98 -38.95 9.46
C PRO A 598 -13.89 -37.93 8.31
N TYR A 599 -15.03 -37.46 7.82
CA TYR A 599 -15.14 -36.50 6.70
C TYR A 599 -15.73 -35.15 7.12
N ALA A 600 -16.52 -35.11 8.20
CA ALA A 600 -17.04 -33.88 8.76
C ALA A 600 -16.93 -33.94 10.28
N ALA A 601 -16.74 -32.78 10.89
CA ALA A 601 -16.92 -32.58 12.31
C ALA A 601 -17.61 -31.23 12.52
N VAL A 602 -18.56 -31.17 13.43
CA VAL A 602 -19.27 -29.93 13.81
C VAL A 602 -19.35 -29.85 15.32
N SER A 603 -19.57 -28.65 15.84
CA SER A 603 -19.68 -28.40 17.27
C SER A 603 -21.08 -27.96 17.68
N GLY A 604 -21.50 -28.35 18.87
CA GLY A 604 -22.77 -27.94 19.50
C GLY A 604 -22.94 -28.61 20.86
N ASP A 605 -23.67 -27.97 21.77
CA ASP A 605 -23.97 -28.53 23.10
C ASP A 605 -25.05 -29.62 22.98
N VAL A 606 -24.64 -30.88 22.85
CA VAL A 606 -25.56 -32.01 22.62
C VAL A 606 -26.01 -32.69 23.92
N ASN A 607 -25.42 -32.29 25.06
CA ASN A 607 -25.76 -32.80 26.39
C ASN A 607 -26.39 -31.73 27.32
N GLY A 608 -26.59 -30.51 26.82
CA GLY A 608 -27.25 -29.41 27.52
C GLY A 608 -26.46 -28.87 28.71
N ASP A 609 -25.14 -29.07 28.78
CA ASP A 609 -24.30 -28.63 29.90
C ASP A 609 -23.68 -27.24 29.72
N GLY A 610 -23.97 -26.59 28.60
CA GLY A 610 -23.49 -25.26 28.24
C GLY A 610 -22.11 -25.25 27.59
N LYS A 611 -21.51 -26.40 27.30
CA LYS A 611 -20.20 -26.51 26.65
C LYS A 611 -20.37 -27.11 25.24
N PRO A 612 -19.71 -26.55 24.22
CA PRO A 612 -19.81 -27.11 22.88
C PRO A 612 -19.09 -28.46 22.81
N ASP A 613 -19.84 -29.50 22.44
CA ASP A 613 -19.34 -30.83 22.13
C ASP A 613 -18.93 -30.92 20.65
N ILE A 614 -18.28 -32.01 20.23
CA ILE A 614 -17.93 -32.27 18.83
C ILE A 614 -18.63 -33.54 18.33
N VAL A 615 -19.27 -33.47 17.17
CA VAL A 615 -19.85 -34.63 16.47
C VAL A 615 -19.10 -34.86 15.16
N ALA A 616 -18.46 -36.03 15.00
CA ALA A 616 -17.68 -36.40 13.82
C ALA A 616 -18.42 -37.44 12.97
N LEU A 617 -18.59 -37.20 11.67
CA LEU A 617 -19.17 -38.14 10.70
C LEU A 617 -18.09 -39.01 10.07
N ASN A 618 -18.21 -40.33 10.28
CA ASN A 618 -17.25 -41.33 9.82
C ASN A 618 -17.80 -42.06 8.59
N ASN A 619 -17.39 -41.61 7.41
CA ASN A 619 -17.96 -42.05 6.13
C ASN A 619 -17.82 -43.56 5.91
N SER A 620 -16.60 -44.10 6.08
CA SER A 620 -16.31 -45.53 5.92
C SER A 620 -16.92 -46.37 7.06
N GLY A 621 -17.09 -45.77 8.23
CA GLY A 621 -17.77 -46.40 9.38
C GLY A 621 -19.30 -46.38 9.30
N GLY A 622 -19.89 -45.55 8.43
CA GLY A 622 -21.34 -45.38 8.31
C GLY A 622 -22.02 -44.87 9.60
N ASN A 623 -21.27 -44.15 10.44
CA ASN A 623 -21.67 -43.75 11.78
C ASN A 623 -21.16 -42.34 12.13
N VAL A 624 -21.64 -41.80 13.24
CA VAL A 624 -21.12 -40.58 13.87
C VAL A 624 -20.49 -40.94 15.22
N THR A 625 -19.41 -40.26 15.58
CA THR A 625 -18.83 -40.30 16.93
C THR A 625 -19.15 -38.99 17.64
N VAL A 626 -19.63 -39.07 18.88
CA VAL A 626 -19.85 -37.91 19.75
C VAL A 626 -18.68 -37.80 20.71
N LEU A 627 -18.09 -36.61 20.80
CA LEU A 627 -17.03 -36.26 21.74
C LEU A 627 -17.60 -35.20 22.70
N LEU A 628 -17.85 -35.60 23.95
CA LEU A 628 -18.41 -34.70 24.97
C LEU A 628 -17.31 -33.87 25.63
N ASN A 629 -17.55 -32.58 25.77
CA ASN A 629 -16.57 -31.63 26.25
C ASN A 629 -16.59 -31.52 27.78
N ASN A 630 -15.42 -31.62 28.41
CA ASN A 630 -15.28 -31.42 29.86
C ASN A 630 -15.33 -29.94 30.27
N GLY A 631 -15.22 -29.00 29.31
CA GLY A 631 -15.29 -27.55 29.51
C GLY A 631 -13.94 -26.88 29.73
N ASN A 632 -12.86 -27.58 29.40
CA ASN A 632 -11.49 -27.07 29.42
C ASN A 632 -10.76 -27.44 28.12
N GLY A 633 -11.52 -27.65 27.03
CA GLY A 633 -10.99 -28.09 25.74
C GLY A 633 -10.59 -29.57 25.69
N THR A 634 -10.89 -30.37 26.72
CA THR A 634 -10.67 -31.82 26.71
C THR A 634 -11.97 -32.60 26.51
N PHE A 635 -11.89 -33.73 25.81
CA PHE A 635 -13.07 -34.50 25.41
C PHE A 635 -13.07 -35.93 25.93
N MET A 636 -14.26 -36.45 26.20
CA MET A 636 -14.52 -37.87 26.43
C MET A 636 -15.38 -38.45 25.31
N ASN A 637 -15.28 -39.76 25.07
CA ASN A 637 -16.09 -40.41 24.04
C ASN A 637 -17.56 -40.57 24.54
N GLY A 638 -18.49 -39.86 23.90
CA GLY A 638 -19.94 -39.89 24.14
C GLY A 638 -20.69 -40.99 23.37
N GLY A 639 -19.97 -41.81 22.61
CA GLY A 639 -20.50 -42.97 21.90
C GLY A 639 -20.43 -42.87 20.39
N ASN A 640 -20.74 -43.99 19.73
CA ASN A 640 -20.82 -44.11 18.28
C ASN A 640 -22.24 -44.53 17.87
N TYR A 641 -22.84 -43.78 16.95
CA TYR A 641 -24.23 -43.99 16.53
C TYR A 641 -24.29 -44.25 15.03
N SER A 642 -24.99 -45.30 14.60
CA SER A 642 -25.17 -45.55 13.17
C SER A 642 -25.91 -44.36 12.54
N ALA A 643 -25.38 -43.83 11.45
CA ALA A 643 -25.90 -42.63 10.81
C ALA A 643 -25.87 -42.78 9.29
N ALA A 644 -24.79 -42.33 8.66
CA ALA A 644 -24.70 -42.24 7.21
C ALA A 644 -23.27 -42.48 6.72
N SER A 645 -23.15 -42.88 5.45
CA SER A 645 -21.88 -42.84 4.71
C SER A 645 -21.90 -41.63 3.77
N GLY A 646 -21.71 -40.44 4.32
CA GLY A 646 -21.68 -39.18 3.55
C GLY A 646 -20.58 -38.22 3.97
N TYR A 647 -20.69 -36.98 3.50
CA TYR A 647 -19.63 -35.97 3.58
C TYR A 647 -19.95 -34.81 4.51
N ALA A 648 -21.22 -34.60 4.87
CA ALA A 648 -21.66 -33.44 5.62
C ALA A 648 -22.75 -33.84 6.64
N LEU A 649 -22.75 -33.13 7.76
CA LEU A 649 -23.73 -33.25 8.83
C LEU A 649 -24.07 -31.86 9.39
N VAL A 650 -25.24 -31.71 9.99
CA VAL A 650 -25.67 -30.50 10.71
C VAL A 650 -26.32 -30.87 12.04
N LEU A 651 -26.25 -29.93 12.99
CA LEU A 651 -26.96 -30.00 14.27
C LEU A 651 -28.08 -28.97 14.28
N ALA A 652 -29.28 -29.38 14.68
CA ALA A 652 -30.42 -28.48 14.92
C ALA A 652 -31.46 -29.20 15.79
N ASP A 653 -32.36 -28.46 16.42
CA ASP A 653 -33.53 -29.02 17.11
C ASP A 653 -34.65 -29.27 16.08
N PHE A 654 -34.76 -30.49 15.56
CA PHE A 654 -35.76 -30.83 14.53
C PHE A 654 -37.11 -31.22 15.14
N ASN A 655 -37.22 -31.54 16.42
CA ASN A 655 -38.48 -31.92 17.06
C ASN A 655 -39.06 -30.82 17.99
N GLY A 656 -38.34 -29.71 18.16
CA GLY A 656 -38.75 -28.57 18.98
C GLY A 656 -38.67 -28.84 20.49
N ASP A 657 -37.88 -29.82 20.94
CA ASP A 657 -37.75 -30.18 22.35
C ASP A 657 -36.64 -29.42 23.10
N GLY A 658 -35.93 -28.54 22.38
CA GLY A 658 -34.84 -27.70 22.89
C GLY A 658 -33.48 -28.41 22.89
N LYS A 659 -33.35 -29.60 22.33
CA LYS A 659 -32.11 -30.38 22.29
C LYS A 659 -31.60 -30.49 20.86
N LEU A 660 -30.28 -30.52 20.71
CA LEU A 660 -29.68 -30.68 19.40
C LEU A 660 -29.80 -32.12 18.90
N ASP A 661 -30.36 -32.26 17.70
CA ASP A 661 -30.41 -33.48 16.93
C ASP A 661 -29.30 -33.49 15.86
N ILE A 662 -29.02 -34.67 15.28
CA ILE A 662 -28.06 -34.83 14.18
C ILE A 662 -28.81 -35.12 12.88
N ALA A 663 -28.51 -34.38 11.81
CA ALA A 663 -28.87 -34.77 10.44
C ALA A 663 -27.61 -34.98 9.59
N ALA A 664 -27.48 -36.15 8.96
CA ALA A 664 -26.33 -36.50 8.14
C ALA A 664 -26.77 -36.95 6.74
N GLY A 665 -26.20 -36.33 5.70
CA GLY A 665 -26.44 -36.76 4.31
C GLY A 665 -25.85 -38.15 4.07
N ASN A 666 -26.62 -39.06 3.47
CA ASN A 666 -26.21 -40.43 3.20
C ASN A 666 -26.08 -40.67 1.70
N GLN A 667 -24.84 -40.56 1.20
CA GLN A 667 -24.56 -40.65 -0.22
C GLN A 667 -24.96 -42.02 -0.81
N SER A 668 -24.59 -43.11 -0.12
CA SER A 668 -24.87 -44.47 -0.60
C SER A 668 -26.35 -44.84 -0.50
N GLY A 669 -27.06 -44.25 0.47
CA GLY A 669 -28.49 -44.49 0.70
C GLY A 669 -29.44 -43.58 -0.09
N SER A 670 -28.95 -42.49 -0.68
CA SER A 670 -29.78 -41.42 -1.28
C SER A 670 -30.88 -40.95 -0.31
N ASN A 671 -30.47 -40.66 0.92
CA ASN A 671 -31.34 -40.17 1.99
C ASN A 671 -30.55 -39.26 2.96
N VAL A 672 -31.26 -38.62 3.88
CA VAL A 672 -30.70 -38.00 5.09
C VAL A 672 -31.04 -38.87 6.29
N SER A 673 -30.05 -39.20 7.10
CA SER A 673 -30.23 -39.88 8.39
C SER A 673 -30.38 -38.83 9.49
N VAL A 674 -31.51 -38.81 10.19
CA VAL A 674 -31.75 -37.94 11.35
C VAL A 674 -31.74 -38.77 12.63
N LEU A 675 -31.00 -38.34 13.64
CA LEU A 675 -30.92 -38.95 14.97
C LEU A 675 -31.36 -37.91 16.01
N LEU A 676 -32.45 -38.18 16.72
CA LEU A 676 -32.96 -37.26 17.74
C LEU A 676 -32.12 -37.33 19.02
N GLY A 677 -31.76 -36.17 19.57
CA GLY A 677 -30.95 -36.01 20.76
C GLY A 677 -31.77 -36.19 22.03
N ASN A 678 -31.25 -36.97 22.98
CA ASN A 678 -31.86 -37.09 24.30
C ASN A 678 -31.47 -35.93 25.24
N GLY A 679 -30.51 -35.09 24.83
CA GLY A 679 -30.03 -33.94 25.60
C GLY A 679 -29.12 -34.31 26.76
N ASP A 680 -28.54 -35.52 26.74
CA ASP A 680 -27.54 -36.02 27.69
C ASP A 680 -26.28 -36.53 26.96
N GLY A 681 -26.12 -36.15 25.69
CA GLY A 681 -25.07 -36.64 24.79
C GLY A 681 -25.40 -37.96 24.10
N THR A 682 -26.57 -38.56 24.38
CA THR A 682 -27.05 -39.77 23.69
C THR A 682 -28.11 -39.47 22.64
N PHE A 683 -28.22 -40.37 21.65
CA PHE A 683 -29.11 -40.22 20.51
C PHE A 683 -30.00 -41.44 20.29
N ALA A 684 -31.23 -41.20 19.83
CA ALA A 684 -32.14 -42.23 19.37
C ALA A 684 -31.62 -42.92 18.09
N ALA A 685 -32.24 -44.05 17.73
CA ALA A 685 -31.93 -44.72 16.48
C ALA A 685 -32.26 -43.82 15.27
N LYS A 686 -31.40 -43.85 14.24
CA LYS A 686 -31.59 -43.02 13.05
C LYS A 686 -32.91 -43.31 12.33
N ILE A 687 -33.49 -42.27 11.77
CA ILE A 687 -34.59 -42.33 10.80
C ILE A 687 -34.06 -41.79 9.47
N ASN A 688 -34.35 -42.48 8.37
CA ASN A 688 -33.88 -42.09 7.04
C ASN A 688 -34.99 -41.41 6.25
N TYR A 689 -34.72 -40.23 5.72
CA TYR A 689 -35.63 -39.48 4.85
C TYR A 689 -35.10 -39.46 3.41
N PRO A 690 -35.85 -39.98 2.43
CA PRO A 690 -35.40 -40.04 1.04
C PRO A 690 -35.06 -38.67 0.46
N THR A 691 -34.03 -38.64 -0.39
CA THR A 691 -33.66 -37.50 -1.24
C THR A 691 -33.56 -37.96 -2.69
N ASP A 692 -33.19 -37.06 -3.60
CA ASP A 692 -32.64 -37.49 -4.89
C ASP A 692 -31.24 -38.12 -4.72
N SER A 693 -30.55 -38.38 -5.83
CA SER A 693 -29.35 -39.19 -5.87
C SER A 693 -28.13 -38.58 -5.16
N ALA A 694 -27.61 -39.32 -4.18
CA ALA A 694 -26.31 -39.09 -3.55
C ALA A 694 -26.13 -37.66 -2.96
N PRO A 695 -26.85 -37.32 -1.87
CA PRO A 695 -26.68 -36.03 -1.18
C PRO A 695 -25.24 -35.91 -0.64
N ARG A 696 -24.56 -34.81 -0.98
CA ARG A 696 -23.19 -34.49 -0.55
C ARG A 696 -23.12 -33.32 0.43
N GLY A 697 -23.94 -32.31 0.22
CA GLY A 697 -24.11 -31.17 1.13
C GLY A 697 -25.45 -31.24 1.83
N ILE A 698 -25.50 -30.73 3.07
CA ILE A 698 -26.73 -30.59 3.85
C ILE A 698 -26.69 -29.26 4.61
N ALA A 699 -27.82 -28.57 4.68
CA ALA A 699 -28.02 -27.37 5.49
C ALA A 699 -29.36 -27.46 6.22
N ALA A 700 -29.44 -26.84 7.40
CA ALA A 700 -30.67 -26.71 8.16
C ALA A 700 -31.04 -25.23 8.32
N ALA A 701 -32.29 -24.87 8.05
CA ALA A 701 -32.85 -23.53 8.24
C ALA A 701 -34.38 -23.61 8.22
N ASP A 702 -35.07 -22.67 8.87
CA ASP A 702 -36.52 -22.52 8.69
C ASP A 702 -36.80 -21.91 7.30
N LEU A 703 -37.17 -22.74 6.33
CA LEU A 703 -37.35 -22.35 4.94
C LEU A 703 -38.78 -21.89 4.64
N ASN A 704 -39.74 -22.28 5.48
CA ASN A 704 -41.16 -21.98 5.29
C ASN A 704 -41.71 -20.93 6.28
N GLY A 705 -40.93 -20.53 7.29
CA GLY A 705 -41.25 -19.51 8.28
C GLY A 705 -42.09 -20.01 9.46
N ASP A 706 -42.13 -21.32 9.74
CA ASP A 706 -42.94 -21.91 10.81
C ASP A 706 -42.21 -22.05 12.16
N GLY A 707 -40.95 -21.60 12.21
CA GLY A 707 -40.08 -21.64 13.38
C GLY A 707 -39.38 -22.98 13.61
N LYS A 708 -39.49 -23.94 12.69
CA LYS A 708 -38.84 -25.25 12.78
C LYS A 708 -37.75 -25.38 11.72
N PRO A 709 -36.56 -25.92 12.06
CA PRO A 709 -35.53 -26.16 11.06
C PRO A 709 -35.99 -27.18 10.02
N ASP A 710 -36.04 -26.75 8.76
CA ASP A 710 -36.14 -27.59 7.56
C ASP A 710 -34.74 -28.02 7.11
N LEU A 711 -34.67 -28.99 6.18
CA LEU A 711 -33.41 -29.45 5.60
C LEU A 711 -33.35 -29.20 4.10
N MET A 712 -32.17 -28.83 3.60
CA MET A 712 -31.86 -28.80 2.17
C MET A 712 -30.63 -29.65 1.88
N THR A 713 -30.67 -30.44 0.81
CA THR A 713 -29.52 -31.21 0.33
C THR A 713 -29.06 -30.76 -1.05
N ALA A 714 -27.74 -30.76 -1.24
CA ALA A 714 -27.10 -30.67 -2.55
C ALA A 714 -26.76 -32.09 -3.03
N ASN A 715 -27.48 -32.56 -4.05
CA ASN A 715 -27.33 -33.89 -4.63
C ASN A 715 -26.41 -33.81 -5.85
N ASN A 716 -25.98 -34.95 -6.41
CA ASN A 716 -25.02 -34.96 -7.53
C ASN A 716 -25.50 -34.18 -8.78
N SER A 717 -26.82 -34.03 -8.97
CA SER A 717 -27.38 -33.35 -10.15
C SER A 717 -28.64 -32.53 -9.85
N THR A 718 -29.08 -32.50 -8.59
CA THR A 718 -30.31 -31.81 -8.15
C THR A 718 -30.11 -31.28 -6.72
N SER A 719 -31.13 -30.63 -6.18
CA SER A 719 -31.25 -30.33 -4.76
C SER A 719 -32.57 -30.87 -4.24
N SER A 720 -32.62 -31.29 -2.98
CA SER A 720 -33.87 -31.70 -2.32
C SER A 720 -34.13 -30.79 -1.12
N VAL A 721 -35.40 -30.48 -0.86
CA VAL A 721 -35.85 -29.75 0.34
C VAL A 721 -36.78 -30.67 1.12
N LEU A 722 -36.53 -30.80 2.42
CA LEU A 722 -37.32 -31.59 3.34
C LEU A 722 -37.90 -30.63 4.39
N LEU A 723 -39.19 -30.36 4.27
CA LEU A 723 -39.91 -29.53 5.23
C LEU A 723 -40.23 -30.33 6.50
N ASN A 724 -40.01 -29.72 7.65
CA ASN A 724 -40.14 -30.33 8.96
C ASN A 724 -41.46 -29.93 9.63
N ASN A 725 -42.22 -30.92 10.11
CA ASN A 725 -43.49 -30.68 10.81
C ASN A 725 -43.35 -30.62 12.34
N GLY A 726 -42.14 -30.75 12.88
CA GLY A 726 -41.81 -30.46 14.28
C GLY A 726 -42.13 -31.57 15.29
N ASP A 727 -42.07 -32.83 14.88
CA ASP A 727 -42.13 -33.99 15.77
C ASP A 727 -40.90 -34.90 15.63
N GLY A 728 -39.91 -34.50 14.80
CA GLY A 728 -38.76 -35.33 14.46
C GLY A 728 -39.08 -36.61 13.66
N THR A 729 -40.36 -36.86 13.35
CA THR A 729 -40.86 -38.03 12.64
C THR A 729 -41.67 -37.59 11.43
N GLY A 730 -40.99 -37.43 10.29
CA GLY A 730 -41.55 -36.85 9.06
C GLY A 730 -42.94 -37.38 8.70
N GLY A 731 -43.94 -36.52 8.87
CA GLY A 731 -45.26 -36.69 8.29
C GLY A 731 -45.35 -35.98 6.93
N SER A 732 -45.30 -36.75 5.83
CA SER A 732 -45.67 -36.35 4.46
C SER A 732 -44.63 -35.53 3.66
N ILE A 733 -43.95 -36.26 2.77
CA ILE A 733 -43.07 -35.75 1.71
C ILE A 733 -43.92 -35.00 0.67
N TYR A 734 -43.84 -33.67 0.60
CA TYR A 734 -44.06 -32.96 -0.66
C TYR A 734 -42.73 -32.94 -1.41
N GLY A 735 -42.46 -34.00 -2.16
CA GLY A 735 -41.36 -34.01 -3.12
C GLY A 735 -41.67 -33.01 -4.23
N PHE A 736 -41.23 -31.77 -4.10
CA PHE A 736 -41.18 -30.86 -5.24
C PHE A 736 -39.99 -31.27 -6.11
N GLN A 737 -40.31 -31.93 -7.22
CA GLN A 737 -39.39 -32.01 -8.34
C GLN A 737 -39.16 -30.57 -8.83
N VAL A 738 -37.95 -30.03 -8.62
CA VAL A 738 -37.55 -28.83 -9.37
C VAL A 738 -37.46 -29.25 -10.82
N ILE A 739 -38.49 -28.93 -11.60
CA ILE A 739 -38.43 -28.97 -13.05
C ILE A 739 -37.44 -27.88 -13.46
N SER A 740 -36.18 -28.26 -13.69
CA SER A 740 -35.30 -27.44 -14.50
C SER A 740 -35.84 -27.47 -15.93
N THR A 741 -36.51 -26.39 -16.35
CA THR A 741 -36.72 -26.13 -17.78
C THR A 741 -35.38 -25.74 -18.40
N ARG A 742 -34.62 -26.75 -18.81
CA ARG A 742 -33.69 -26.63 -19.95
C ARG A 742 -33.69 -27.94 -20.71
N SER A 743 -34.72 -28.12 -21.53
CA SER A 743 -34.55 -28.86 -22.78
C SER A 743 -33.52 -28.09 -23.61
N ALA A 744 -32.33 -28.66 -23.76
CA ALA A 744 -31.48 -28.31 -24.90
C ALA A 744 -32.29 -28.60 -26.18
N PRO A 745 -32.42 -27.66 -27.13
CA PRO A 745 -32.85 -28.02 -28.47
C PRO A 745 -31.77 -28.90 -29.09
N SER A 746 -32.22 -29.94 -29.79
CA SER A 746 -31.46 -30.96 -30.53
C SER A 746 -30.31 -30.44 -31.37
#